data_AF-A0AAD9VDE0-F1
#
_entry.id   AF-A0AAD9VDE0-F1
#
_cell.length_a   1.000
_cell.length_b   1.000
_cell.length_c   1.000
_cell.angle_alpha   90.00
_cell.angle_beta   90.00
_cell.angle_gamma   90.00
#
_symmetry.space_group_name_H-M   'P 1'
#
loop_
_entity.id
_entity.type
_entity.pdbx_description
1 polymer ?
#
loop_
_entity_poly.entity_id
_entity_poly.type
_entity_poly.pdbx_seq_one_letter_code
_entity_poly.pdbx_strand_id
1 'polypeptide(L)'
;MGLMQSVSSFAANPILSCRCHLRDASESCVSWGGDNGGCVTWGGDHRVTLLFVGDISFTATTKYYVEHGYHSYNDTFKEVASYIREADVSIGNLESPFVGDNMYQYIYRKGKKSVILDSDPMAVSALSFAGFDAVTLANNHLIDFSEEGVNFTVKTLNKAKIKHFGDSYGKWTSSQKPLILEVKGTKIGFLGYCDSPSVDMYKNCTEMRMLFNSGPAVYTDDIATRDVHSLRQADVDLIVVLIHFGDELQIEPSPYQRRINVYGRLGRKPNKKLIKVFERFVLGNCKDLKKTMMLKVTVSRNRLLEAEYLPVKIKFDFKSKLLHPKPIEGSEWIQVCGKKDKQCERKCRRKDGGNLVPGALLNSLLRFIGTMSEIRSNVHMIIFLFIRVQFAQGSSPKSDHRVTLLFVGDISFSTATKYYVEHGYHTYNDTFKEVASYIRKADVSIGNLESPFVGDKMYQYVYRKGAKRVVLDADPSAVSALSFAGFDAVTLANNHLIDFSEEGVNFTVKTLDVAKIKHFGDSYGKWTSSQKPLILGVKGTKIGFLGYCDSSSEGMYKNCTETRMLFNSGPAVYTDDIATRDVHKLRKADVDLIVVVIHFGDELQIEPHPYQRRIAKHLISLGVQIIIGAHPHVLQPHCFHNNTLVAYSLGNFLFHPVTVPGASRLDVYGRLGGKPNKKRIEAYEKFALGNSKDLKKTMMLKVAVSRERFKTSKAFNQLPENKRNWDTLTSFARETKRFLMKDAKLEQNRLLEAEYLPVEIQFDFKSKLLHPRPSEGSEWIQICGKKDKEC
;
A
#
# COMPACT_ATOMS: atom_id res chain seq x y z
N MET A 1 -46.11 -14.21 6.75
CA MET A 1 -45.68 -14.25 5.32
C MET A 1 -44.84 -13.01 5.09
N GLY A 2 -43.56 -13.01 4.77
CA GLY A 2 -42.56 -14.06 4.56
C GLY A 2 -41.28 -13.36 4.08
N LEU A 3 -40.26 -13.37 4.95
CA LEU A 3 -38.80 -13.28 4.68
C LEU A 3 -38.23 -12.03 3.96
N MET A 4 -37.85 -11.04 4.78
CA MET A 4 -36.67 -10.20 4.57
C MET A 4 -35.71 -10.45 5.74
N GLN A 5 -34.50 -10.97 5.46
CA GLN A 5 -33.23 -10.71 6.15
C GLN A 5 -32.19 -11.80 5.79
N SER A 6 -31.10 -11.42 5.13
CA SER A 6 -29.72 -11.52 5.64
C SER A 6 -28.71 -11.39 4.50
N VAL A 7 -28.18 -10.17 4.30
CA VAL A 7 -26.94 -9.97 3.55
C VAL A 7 -25.89 -9.59 4.58
N SER A 8 -25.06 -10.56 4.96
CA SER A 8 -23.92 -10.36 5.85
C SER A 8 -22.63 -10.63 5.08
N SER A 9 -21.96 -9.53 4.73
CA SER A 9 -20.50 -9.33 4.72
C SER A 9 -19.61 -10.57 4.61
N PHE A 10 -19.10 -10.85 3.41
CA PHE A 10 -17.86 -11.60 3.21
C PHE A 10 -16.71 -10.63 2.96
N ALA A 11 -15.95 -10.35 4.02
CA ALA A 11 -14.67 -9.66 3.95
C ALA A 11 -13.67 -10.49 3.13
N ALA A 12 -13.14 -9.91 2.06
CA ALA A 12 -11.96 -10.41 1.37
C ALA A 12 -10.71 -9.82 2.06
N ASN A 13 -10.07 -10.63 2.90
CA ASN A 13 -8.72 -10.38 3.42
C ASN A 13 -7.69 -10.59 2.29
N PRO A 14 -6.82 -9.63 1.93
CA PRO A 14 -5.55 -9.96 1.30
C PRO A 14 -4.54 -10.27 2.43
N ILE A 15 -4.55 -11.51 2.91
CA ILE A 15 -3.41 -12.03 3.68
C ILE A 15 -2.31 -12.35 2.66
N LEU A 16 -1.38 -11.42 2.45
CA LEU A 16 -0.02 -11.77 2.03
C LEU A 16 0.83 -11.95 3.30
N SER A 17 0.48 -12.97 4.09
CA SER A 17 1.48 -13.67 4.87
C SER A 17 1.98 -14.80 3.98
N CYS A 18 3.20 -14.71 3.46
CA CYS A 18 3.93 -15.91 3.08
C CYS A 18 4.22 -16.70 4.38
N ARG A 19 3.25 -17.51 4.82
CA ARG A 19 3.52 -18.68 5.66
C ARG A 19 3.68 -19.86 4.71
N CYS A 20 4.92 -20.08 4.24
CA CYS A 20 5.30 -21.39 3.74
C CYS A 20 5.34 -22.36 4.92
N HIS A 21 4.19 -22.90 5.31
CA HIS A 21 4.14 -24.17 6.03
C HIS A 21 3.84 -25.26 5.01
N LEU A 22 4.89 -25.68 4.30
CA LEU A 22 4.93 -27.05 3.79
C LEU A 22 4.99 -27.94 5.03
N ARG A 23 3.84 -28.49 5.46
CA ARG A 23 3.84 -29.61 6.40
C ARG A 23 4.38 -30.81 5.64
N ASP A 24 5.40 -31.45 6.20
CA ASP A 24 6.04 -32.65 5.66
C ASP A 24 4.99 -33.66 5.19
N ALA A 25 5.11 -34.05 3.92
CA ALA A 25 4.39 -35.16 3.33
C ALA A 25 5.13 -36.46 3.69
N SER A 26 5.08 -36.86 4.96
CA SER A 26 5.40 -38.23 5.36
C SER A 26 4.73 -38.54 6.69
N GLU A 27 3.91 -39.59 6.65
CA GLU A 27 3.43 -40.36 7.81
C GLU A 27 2.31 -39.76 8.66
N SER A 28 1.08 -40.24 8.43
CA SER A 28 0.23 -40.81 9.49
C SER A 28 -1.04 -41.41 8.87
N CYS A 29 -0.90 -42.63 8.35
CA CYS A 29 -2.01 -43.58 8.41
C CYS A 29 -2.28 -43.87 9.88
N VAL A 30 -3.50 -43.64 10.35
CA VAL A 30 -3.98 -44.20 11.62
C VAL A 30 -5.09 -45.19 11.27
N SER A 31 -4.76 -46.47 11.38
CA SER A 31 -5.69 -47.59 11.30
C SER A 31 -6.65 -47.57 12.49
N TRP A 32 -7.95 -47.66 12.24
CA TRP A 32 -8.92 -48.13 13.22
C TRP A 32 -9.17 -49.61 12.93
N GLY A 33 -9.00 -50.46 13.95
CA GLY A 33 -9.34 -51.88 13.87
C GLY A 33 -10.85 -52.10 13.85
N GLY A 34 -11.30 -53.00 12.96
CA GLY A 34 -12.68 -53.47 12.86
C GLY A 34 -13.07 -53.82 11.42
N ASP A 35 -13.13 -55.11 11.12
CA ASP A 35 -13.27 -55.72 9.79
C ASP A 35 -14.49 -55.29 8.97
N ASN A 36 -14.22 -54.76 7.77
CA ASN A 36 -14.74 -55.14 6.45
C ASN A 36 -14.83 -53.93 5.51
N GLY A 37 -14.00 -53.97 4.45
CA GLY A 37 -14.37 -53.42 3.14
C GLY A 37 -14.02 -51.96 2.87
N GLY A 38 -12.74 -51.71 2.56
CA GLY A 38 -12.33 -50.65 1.64
C GLY A 38 -11.46 -49.55 2.26
N CYS A 39 -10.16 -49.59 1.95
CA CYS A 39 -9.41 -48.33 1.82
C CYS A 39 -10.20 -47.44 0.85
N VAL A 40 -10.79 -46.35 1.32
CA VAL A 40 -11.03 -45.21 0.42
C VAL A 40 -9.65 -44.65 0.14
N THR A 41 -8.98 -45.26 -0.84
CA THR A 41 -8.04 -44.50 -1.65
C THR A 41 -8.85 -43.32 -2.14
N TRP A 42 -8.43 -42.09 -1.81
CA TRP A 42 -8.80 -40.96 -2.66
C TRP A 42 -8.05 -41.19 -3.97
N GLY A 43 -8.58 -42.11 -4.78
CA GLY A 43 -8.13 -42.38 -6.13
C GLY A 43 -8.44 -41.15 -6.96
N GLY A 44 -7.38 -40.53 -7.46
CA GLY A 44 -7.44 -39.32 -8.27
C GLY A 44 -6.52 -38.25 -7.72
N ASP A 45 -5.24 -38.30 -8.11
CA ASP A 45 -4.26 -37.27 -7.81
C ASP A 45 -4.69 -35.96 -8.53
N HIS A 46 -5.54 -35.15 -7.89
CA HIS A 46 -5.99 -33.83 -8.38
C HIS A 46 -4.86 -32.79 -8.35
N ARG A 47 -3.63 -33.21 -8.65
CA ARG A 47 -2.45 -32.34 -8.73
C ARG A 47 -2.43 -31.70 -10.11
N VAL A 48 -2.54 -30.38 -10.11
CA VAL A 48 -2.40 -29.54 -11.30
C VAL A 48 -1.11 -28.75 -11.17
N THR A 49 -0.25 -28.81 -12.18
CA THR A 49 0.96 -27.99 -12.28
C THR A 49 0.69 -26.76 -13.15
N LEU A 50 0.96 -25.58 -12.60
CA LEU A 50 0.86 -24.30 -13.28
C LEU A 50 2.26 -23.74 -13.48
N LEU A 51 2.61 -23.38 -14.71
CA LEU A 51 3.87 -22.71 -15.02
C LEU A 51 3.62 -21.25 -15.38
N PHE A 52 4.37 -20.35 -14.76
CA PHE A 52 4.35 -18.93 -15.04
C PHE A 52 5.70 -18.46 -15.55
N VAL A 53 5.69 -17.65 -16.61
CA VAL A 53 6.85 -16.90 -17.10
C VAL A 53 6.56 -15.40 -17.07
N GLY A 54 7.61 -14.59 -17.05
CA GLY A 54 7.50 -13.13 -17.11
C GLY A 54 7.15 -12.60 -18.51
N ASP A 55 7.62 -11.39 -18.80
CA ASP A 55 7.29 -10.67 -20.02
C ASP A 55 7.84 -11.35 -21.29
N ILE A 56 6.95 -11.54 -22.26
CA ILE A 56 7.23 -12.08 -23.59
C ILE A 56 7.07 -10.96 -24.60
N SER A 57 8.16 -10.67 -25.33
CA SER A 57 8.18 -9.67 -26.41
C SER A 57 8.92 -10.22 -27.62
N PHE A 58 8.30 -10.18 -28.80
CA PHE A 58 8.91 -10.60 -30.07
C PHE A 58 9.39 -9.42 -30.91
N THR A 59 9.52 -8.25 -30.30
CA THR A 59 9.80 -6.98 -30.97
C THR A 59 11.28 -6.82 -31.32
N ALA A 60 11.58 -5.71 -32.00
CA ALA A 60 12.95 -5.22 -32.21
C ALA A 60 13.90 -6.28 -32.77
N THR A 61 14.86 -6.75 -31.97
CA THR A 61 15.90 -7.72 -32.36
C THR A 61 15.30 -9.02 -32.86
N THR A 62 14.33 -9.58 -32.13
CA THR A 62 13.74 -10.88 -32.47
C THR A 62 13.01 -10.78 -33.80
N LYS A 63 12.16 -9.77 -33.97
CA LYS A 63 11.47 -9.47 -35.23
C LYS A 63 12.44 -9.25 -36.39
N TYR A 64 13.43 -8.38 -36.22
CA TYR A 64 14.39 -8.05 -37.26
C TYR A 64 15.10 -9.29 -37.83
N TYR A 65 15.64 -10.18 -37.00
CA TYR A 65 16.39 -11.34 -37.50
C TYR A 65 15.49 -12.42 -38.10
N VAL A 66 14.24 -12.54 -37.63
CA VAL A 66 13.26 -13.44 -38.27
C VAL A 66 12.87 -12.94 -39.66
N GLU A 67 12.56 -11.64 -39.79
CA GLU A 67 12.20 -11.01 -41.09
C GLU A 67 13.31 -11.13 -42.14
N HIS A 68 14.57 -11.22 -41.70
CA HIS A 68 15.73 -11.38 -42.58
C HIS A 68 16.17 -12.85 -42.77
N GLY A 69 15.34 -13.81 -42.35
CA GLY A 69 15.53 -15.23 -42.63
C GLY A 69 16.65 -15.92 -41.86
N TYR A 70 17.11 -15.36 -40.73
CA TYR A 70 18.17 -15.99 -39.92
C TYR A 70 17.67 -17.19 -39.12
N HIS A 71 16.44 -17.12 -38.62
CA HIS A 71 15.77 -18.18 -37.85
C HIS A 71 14.26 -17.92 -37.83
N SER A 72 13.48 -18.86 -37.29
CA SER A 72 12.03 -18.70 -37.07
C SER A 72 11.75 -18.11 -35.69
N TYR A 73 10.51 -17.66 -35.45
CA TYR A 73 10.06 -17.31 -34.10
C TYR A 73 10.03 -18.54 -33.16
N ASN A 74 9.80 -19.74 -33.68
CA ASN A 74 9.75 -20.96 -32.86
C ASN A 74 11.12 -21.27 -32.24
N ASP A 75 12.21 -20.96 -32.94
CA ASP A 75 13.56 -21.15 -32.44
C ASP A 75 13.82 -20.37 -31.14
N THR A 76 13.11 -19.26 -30.91
CA THR A 76 13.22 -18.44 -29.70
C THR A 76 12.91 -19.23 -28.43
N PHE A 77 12.01 -20.23 -28.44
CA PHE A 77 11.69 -21.01 -27.24
C PHE A 77 12.25 -22.42 -27.23
N LYS A 78 13.01 -22.83 -28.24
CA LYS A 78 13.46 -24.22 -28.43
C LYS A 78 14.13 -24.84 -27.20
N GLU A 79 14.92 -24.06 -26.47
CA GLU A 79 15.64 -24.55 -25.28
C GLU A 79 14.80 -24.61 -23.99
N VAL A 80 13.63 -23.96 -23.96
CA VAL A 80 12.74 -23.97 -22.78
C VAL A 80 11.40 -24.64 -23.02
N ALA A 81 11.05 -24.94 -24.29
CA ALA A 81 9.76 -25.50 -24.66
C ALA A 81 9.43 -26.83 -23.96
N SER A 82 10.43 -27.67 -23.69
CA SER A 82 10.20 -28.92 -22.94
C SER A 82 9.73 -28.67 -21.51
N TYR A 83 10.25 -27.63 -20.84
CA TYR A 83 9.83 -27.25 -19.49
C TYR A 83 8.45 -26.60 -19.48
N ILE A 84 8.13 -25.84 -20.53
CA ILE A 84 6.81 -25.22 -20.71
C ILE A 84 5.74 -26.28 -20.87
N ARG A 85 5.98 -27.27 -21.73
CA ARG A 85 5.06 -28.39 -21.98
C ARG A 85 4.95 -29.41 -20.84
N GLU A 86 5.84 -29.35 -19.85
CA GLU A 86 5.79 -30.26 -18.68
C GLU A 86 4.64 -29.90 -17.73
N ALA A 87 4.22 -28.64 -17.71
CA ALA A 87 3.12 -28.19 -16.86
C ALA A 87 1.75 -28.50 -17.47
N ASP A 88 0.75 -28.72 -16.61
CA ASP A 88 -0.63 -28.93 -17.04
C ASP A 88 -1.26 -27.65 -17.60
N VAL A 89 -0.82 -26.49 -17.11
CA VAL A 89 -1.17 -25.17 -17.66
C VAL A 89 0.06 -24.27 -17.63
N SER A 90 0.37 -23.63 -18.75
CA SER A 90 1.46 -22.68 -18.86
C SER A 90 0.99 -21.30 -19.32
N ILE A 91 1.47 -20.25 -18.63
CA ILE A 91 1.00 -18.88 -18.77
C ILE A 91 2.18 -17.91 -18.85
N GLY A 92 2.10 -16.94 -19.75
CA GLY A 92 3.05 -15.83 -19.84
C GLY A 92 2.37 -14.47 -19.93
N ASN A 93 3.13 -13.39 -19.70
CA ASN A 93 2.66 -12.02 -19.97
C ASN A 93 3.08 -11.63 -21.39
N LEU A 94 2.13 -11.48 -22.32
CA LEU A 94 2.42 -11.06 -23.68
C LEU A 94 2.51 -9.53 -23.72
N GLU A 95 3.73 -9.03 -23.56
CA GLU A 95 4.02 -7.61 -23.38
C GLU A 95 3.85 -6.81 -24.68
N SER A 96 4.13 -7.43 -25.82
CA SER A 96 4.05 -6.76 -27.11
C SER A 96 2.73 -7.09 -27.83
N PRO A 97 1.93 -6.10 -28.26
CA PRO A 97 0.79 -6.37 -29.14
C PRO A 97 1.24 -6.90 -30.50
N PHE A 98 0.40 -7.70 -31.15
CA PHE A 98 0.58 -8.10 -32.54
C PHE A 98 0.14 -6.98 -33.47
N VAL A 99 0.94 -6.70 -34.49
CA VAL A 99 0.74 -5.56 -35.38
C VAL A 99 1.04 -5.96 -36.82
N GLY A 100 0.11 -5.69 -37.71
CA GLY A 100 0.27 -5.84 -39.17
C GLY A 100 0.62 -4.52 -39.86
N ASP A 101 1.05 -4.58 -41.11
CA ASP A 101 1.64 -3.44 -41.84
C ASP A 101 0.76 -2.19 -41.91
N ASN A 102 -0.56 -2.35 -41.96
CA ASN A 102 -1.50 -1.23 -42.04
C ASN A 102 -1.80 -0.58 -40.68
N MET A 103 -1.25 -1.09 -39.57
CA MET A 103 -1.54 -0.59 -38.22
C MET A 103 -0.60 0.50 -37.73
N TYR A 104 0.52 0.75 -38.40
CA TYR A 104 1.48 1.80 -38.00
C TYR A 104 0.89 3.23 -38.01
N GLN A 105 -0.25 3.45 -38.66
CA GLN A 105 -1.02 4.70 -38.58
C GLN A 105 -1.74 4.90 -37.25
N TYR A 106 -2.04 3.81 -36.52
CA TYR A 106 -2.72 3.79 -35.23
C TYR A 106 -1.76 3.84 -34.04
N ILE A 107 -0.46 4.07 -34.28
CA ILE A 107 0.49 4.29 -33.18
C ILE A 107 -0.05 5.40 -32.29
N TYR A 108 -0.19 5.10 -31.01
CA TYR A 108 -0.56 6.09 -30.02
C TYR A 108 0.60 7.10 -29.84
N ARG A 109 0.50 8.24 -30.54
CA ARG A 109 1.51 9.32 -30.51
C ARG A 109 1.14 10.48 -29.57
N LYS A 110 -0.11 10.56 -29.11
CA LYS A 110 -0.63 11.63 -28.25
C LYS A 110 -0.14 11.46 -26.80
N GLY A 111 1.17 11.59 -26.59
CA GLY A 111 1.74 11.51 -25.24
C GLY A 111 3.22 11.09 -25.15
N LYS A 112 3.99 11.07 -26.25
CA LYS A 112 5.45 10.80 -26.23
C LYS A 112 5.85 9.53 -25.43
N LYS A 113 5.09 8.43 -25.51
CA LYS A 113 5.56 7.13 -24.99
C LYS A 113 6.92 6.81 -25.63
N SER A 114 7.94 6.57 -24.81
CA SER A 114 9.34 6.46 -25.25
C SER A 114 9.65 5.09 -25.90
N VAL A 115 8.86 4.07 -25.56
CA VAL A 115 8.98 2.70 -26.07
C VAL A 115 7.65 2.25 -26.67
N ILE A 116 7.70 1.83 -27.93
CA ILE A 116 6.58 1.22 -28.66
C ILE A 116 6.99 -0.21 -29.02
N LEU A 117 6.16 -1.18 -28.67
CA LEU A 117 6.37 -2.60 -28.90
C LEU A 117 5.48 -3.11 -30.04
N ASP A 118 6.09 -3.69 -31.09
CA ASP A 118 5.40 -4.18 -32.28
C ASP A 118 5.81 -5.61 -32.65
N SER A 119 4.99 -6.60 -32.31
CA SER A 119 5.26 -8.00 -32.65
C SER A 119 4.63 -8.38 -33.98
N ASP A 120 5.37 -9.13 -34.80
CA ASP A 120 4.84 -9.72 -36.02
C ASP A 120 3.74 -10.75 -35.68
N PRO A 121 2.61 -10.78 -36.40
CA PRO A 121 1.53 -11.74 -36.12
C PRO A 121 1.98 -13.21 -36.25
N MET A 122 2.98 -13.52 -37.06
CA MET A 122 3.58 -14.85 -37.17
C MET A 122 4.24 -15.31 -35.88
N ALA A 123 4.67 -14.40 -35.01
CA ALA A 123 5.30 -14.75 -33.73
C ALA A 123 4.37 -15.50 -32.78
N VAL A 124 3.06 -15.45 -33.00
CA VAL A 124 2.08 -16.29 -32.27
C VAL A 124 2.41 -17.78 -32.40
N SER A 125 3.03 -18.22 -33.51
CA SER A 125 3.44 -19.62 -33.68
C SER A 125 4.45 -20.08 -32.63
N ALA A 126 5.27 -19.17 -32.12
CA ALA A 126 6.25 -19.48 -31.09
C ALA A 126 5.58 -19.77 -29.74
N LEU A 127 4.46 -19.11 -29.44
CA LEU A 127 3.66 -19.42 -28.25
C LEU A 127 3.07 -20.83 -28.34
N SER A 128 2.47 -21.16 -29.48
CA SER A 128 1.94 -22.51 -29.75
C SER A 128 3.05 -23.57 -29.76
N PHE A 129 4.20 -23.27 -30.35
CA PHE A 129 5.35 -24.17 -30.36
C PHE A 129 5.86 -24.40 -28.94
N ALA A 130 6.04 -23.35 -28.14
CA ALA A 130 6.52 -23.47 -26.76
C ALA A 130 5.54 -24.28 -25.88
N GLY A 131 4.25 -24.25 -26.21
CA GLY A 131 3.20 -24.97 -25.48
C GLY A 131 2.41 -24.09 -24.51
N PHE A 132 2.39 -22.77 -24.71
CA PHE A 132 1.60 -21.87 -23.86
C PHE A 132 0.09 -22.12 -24.03
N ASP A 133 -0.61 -22.30 -22.92
CA ASP A 133 -2.07 -22.47 -22.90
C ASP A 133 -2.80 -21.13 -22.94
N ALA A 134 -2.24 -20.13 -22.25
CA ALA A 134 -2.80 -18.80 -22.18
C ALA A 134 -1.73 -17.71 -22.03
N VAL A 135 -2.10 -16.48 -22.37
CA VAL A 135 -1.31 -15.28 -22.07
C VAL A 135 -2.17 -14.22 -21.39
N THR A 136 -1.58 -13.46 -20.47
CA THR A 136 -2.19 -12.21 -20.00
C THR A 136 -1.82 -11.07 -20.94
N LEU A 137 -2.79 -10.18 -21.19
CA LEU A 137 -2.65 -8.94 -21.95
C LEU A 137 -2.64 -7.70 -21.04
N ALA A 138 -2.76 -7.88 -19.72
CA ALA A 138 -2.85 -6.78 -18.77
C ALA A 138 -1.48 -6.13 -18.51
N ASN A 139 -0.95 -5.42 -19.49
CA ASN A 139 0.30 -4.68 -19.41
C ASN A 139 0.17 -3.28 -20.04
N ASN A 140 1.19 -2.46 -19.85
CA ASN A 140 1.21 -1.06 -20.27
C ASN A 140 1.42 -0.87 -21.79
N HIS A 141 1.71 -1.94 -22.54
CA HIS A 141 2.02 -1.91 -23.96
C HIS A 141 0.89 -2.39 -24.88
N LEU A 142 -0.16 -3.03 -24.34
CA LEU A 142 -1.27 -3.54 -25.14
C LEU A 142 -1.93 -2.48 -26.05
N ILE A 143 -1.93 -1.21 -25.63
CA ILE A 143 -2.54 -0.07 -26.34
C ILE A 143 -1.54 0.78 -27.14
N ASP A 144 -0.32 0.28 -27.39
CA ASP A 144 0.69 1.01 -28.18
C ASP A 144 0.20 1.40 -29.58
N PHE A 145 -0.76 0.63 -30.11
CA PHE A 145 -1.43 0.84 -31.39
C PHE A 145 -2.94 1.07 -31.21
N SER A 146 -3.30 1.77 -30.14
CA SER A 146 -4.68 2.09 -29.74
C SER A 146 -5.60 0.86 -29.67
N GLU A 147 -6.93 1.06 -29.75
CA GLU A 147 -7.92 -0.02 -29.69
C GLU A 147 -7.78 -1.01 -30.85
N GLU A 148 -7.28 -0.53 -31.99
CA GLU A 148 -7.00 -1.31 -33.18
C GLU A 148 -5.95 -2.39 -32.89
N GLY A 149 -4.88 -2.05 -32.18
CA GLY A 149 -3.85 -2.99 -31.73
C GLY A 149 -4.36 -4.03 -30.74
N VAL A 150 -5.21 -3.61 -29.79
CA VAL A 150 -5.88 -4.51 -28.83
C VAL A 150 -6.71 -5.56 -29.60
N ASN A 151 -7.59 -5.08 -30.48
CA ASN A 151 -8.50 -5.92 -31.26
C ASN A 151 -7.75 -6.88 -32.18
N PHE A 152 -6.68 -6.41 -32.83
CA PHE A 152 -5.87 -7.24 -33.71
C PHE A 152 -5.10 -8.32 -32.95
N THR A 153 -4.54 -7.98 -31.78
CA THR A 153 -3.83 -8.93 -30.91
C THR A 153 -4.77 -10.05 -30.46
N VAL A 154 -5.95 -9.70 -29.96
CA VAL A 154 -7.00 -10.64 -29.55
C VAL A 154 -7.44 -11.54 -30.71
N LYS A 155 -7.64 -10.97 -31.90
CA LYS A 155 -7.98 -11.75 -33.10
C LYS A 155 -6.87 -12.75 -33.47
N THR A 156 -5.61 -12.34 -33.36
CA THR A 156 -4.44 -13.17 -33.68
C THR A 156 -4.33 -14.35 -32.71
N LEU A 157 -4.49 -14.11 -31.40
CA LEU A 157 -4.49 -15.14 -30.37
C LEU A 157 -5.63 -16.14 -30.55
N ASN A 158 -6.85 -15.65 -30.80
CA ASN A 158 -8.01 -16.48 -31.05
C ASN A 158 -7.83 -17.37 -32.30
N LYS A 159 -7.26 -16.84 -33.39
CA LYS A 159 -6.94 -17.63 -34.59
C LYS A 159 -5.92 -18.73 -34.30
N ALA A 160 -4.93 -18.45 -33.46
CA ALA A 160 -3.92 -19.41 -33.03
C ALA A 160 -4.40 -20.36 -31.92
N LYS A 161 -5.64 -20.21 -31.44
CA LYS A 161 -6.22 -20.95 -30.31
C LYS A 161 -5.42 -20.82 -29.01
N ILE A 162 -4.70 -19.71 -28.83
CA ILE A 162 -4.06 -19.35 -27.57
C ILE A 162 -5.07 -18.56 -26.75
N LYS A 163 -5.37 -19.02 -25.54
CA LYS A 163 -6.34 -18.34 -24.67
C LYS A 163 -5.73 -17.04 -24.13
N HIS A 164 -6.57 -16.08 -23.78
CA HIS A 164 -6.11 -14.82 -23.21
C HIS A 164 -7.03 -14.31 -22.11
N PHE A 165 -6.50 -13.41 -21.28
CA PHE A 165 -7.22 -12.67 -20.25
C PHE A 165 -6.49 -11.36 -19.95
N GLY A 166 -7.07 -10.51 -19.11
CA GLY A 166 -6.45 -9.23 -18.76
C GLY A 166 -6.68 -8.10 -19.78
N ASP A 167 -7.47 -8.34 -20.83
CA ASP A 167 -8.04 -7.30 -21.68
C ASP A 167 -9.47 -6.91 -21.21
N SER A 168 -9.82 -5.63 -21.32
CA SER A 168 -11.11 -5.07 -20.89
C SER A 168 -11.71 -4.14 -21.94
N TYR A 169 -13.04 -4.13 -22.05
CA TYR A 169 -13.80 -3.35 -23.04
C TYR A 169 -14.83 -2.44 -22.36
N GLY A 170 -15.17 -1.34 -23.00
CA GLY A 170 -15.99 -0.26 -22.45
C GLY A 170 -15.16 0.77 -21.68
N LYS A 171 -15.80 1.41 -20.69
CA LYS A 171 -15.12 2.39 -19.81
C LYS A 171 -13.92 1.75 -19.14
N TRP A 172 -12.89 2.53 -18.82
CA TRP A 172 -11.69 2.04 -18.12
C TRP A 172 -12.00 1.36 -16.77
N THR A 173 -13.15 1.69 -16.15
CA THR A 173 -13.67 1.07 -14.93
C THR A 173 -14.42 -0.24 -15.16
N SER A 174 -14.41 -0.80 -16.37
CA SER A 174 -15.19 -2.00 -16.69
C SER A 174 -14.44 -3.26 -16.24
N SER A 175 -15.20 -4.25 -15.78
CA SER A 175 -14.68 -5.57 -15.44
C SER A 175 -14.07 -6.27 -16.66
N GLN A 176 -12.99 -7.01 -16.45
CA GLN A 176 -12.46 -7.90 -17.48
C GLN A 176 -13.34 -9.16 -17.61
N LYS A 177 -13.19 -9.89 -18.71
CA LYS A 177 -13.73 -11.26 -18.80
C LYS A 177 -12.67 -12.22 -18.22
N PRO A 178 -12.95 -12.92 -17.11
CA PRO A 178 -11.99 -13.87 -16.56
C PRO A 178 -11.80 -15.06 -17.50
N LEU A 179 -10.59 -15.62 -17.53
CA LEU A 179 -10.35 -16.92 -18.15
C LEU A 179 -10.61 -18.00 -17.09
N ILE A 180 -11.40 -19.02 -17.43
CA ILE A 180 -11.63 -20.18 -16.56
C ILE A 180 -11.18 -21.44 -17.29
N LEU A 181 -10.33 -22.23 -16.65
CA LEU A 181 -9.84 -23.51 -17.13
C LEU A 181 -10.26 -24.62 -16.18
N GLU A 182 -10.67 -25.77 -16.71
CA GLU A 182 -10.89 -26.96 -15.90
C GLU A 182 -9.83 -28.00 -16.28
N VAL A 183 -9.01 -28.38 -15.30
CA VAL A 183 -7.85 -29.25 -15.51
C VAL A 183 -7.80 -30.29 -14.40
N LYS A 184 -7.82 -31.57 -14.76
CA LYS A 184 -7.83 -32.71 -13.81
C LYS A 184 -8.91 -32.58 -12.72
N GLY A 185 -10.08 -32.05 -13.09
CA GLY A 185 -11.22 -31.80 -12.20
C GLY A 185 -11.03 -30.64 -11.21
N THR A 186 -10.05 -29.74 -11.46
CA THR A 186 -9.89 -28.48 -10.73
C THR A 186 -10.23 -27.31 -11.67
N LYS A 187 -11.16 -26.46 -11.26
CA LYS A 187 -11.59 -25.28 -12.00
C LYS A 187 -10.81 -24.05 -11.54
N ILE A 188 -10.02 -23.46 -12.42
CA ILE A 188 -9.07 -22.38 -12.12
C ILE A 188 -9.49 -21.13 -12.90
N GLY A 189 -9.78 -20.05 -12.17
CA GLY A 189 -10.05 -18.73 -12.72
C GLY A 189 -8.80 -17.85 -12.76
N PHE A 190 -8.57 -17.14 -13.87
CA PHE A 190 -7.43 -16.26 -14.09
C PHE A 190 -7.90 -14.82 -14.32
N LEU A 191 -7.23 -13.89 -13.65
CA LEU A 191 -7.41 -12.44 -13.78
C LEU A 191 -6.06 -11.77 -14.04
N GLY A 192 -6.05 -10.77 -14.91
CA GLY A 192 -4.87 -9.97 -15.24
C GLY A 192 -5.14 -8.51 -14.88
N TYR A 193 -4.15 -7.82 -14.30
CA TYR A 193 -4.23 -6.38 -14.07
C TYR A 193 -2.94 -5.65 -14.43
N CYS A 194 -3.06 -4.47 -15.02
CA CYS A 194 -1.96 -3.53 -15.11
C CYS A 194 -2.04 -2.47 -14.01
N ASP A 195 -0.96 -2.35 -13.24
CA ASP A 195 -0.72 -1.33 -12.20
C ASP A 195 0.74 -0.84 -12.27
N SER A 196 1.20 -0.50 -13.48
CA SER A 196 2.55 0.06 -13.69
C SER A 196 2.51 1.60 -13.67
N PRO A 197 3.24 2.25 -12.75
CA PRO A 197 3.53 3.68 -12.82
C PRO A 197 4.53 3.93 -13.98
N SER A 198 4.29 4.95 -14.80
CA SER A 198 5.16 5.20 -15.97
C SER A 198 6.59 5.54 -15.55
N VAL A 199 7.58 5.06 -16.30
CA VAL A 199 9.01 5.34 -16.06
C VAL A 199 9.46 6.70 -16.61
N ASP A 200 8.70 7.30 -17.51
CA ASP A 200 9.01 8.58 -18.12
C ASP A 200 7.73 9.43 -18.10
N MET A 201 7.65 10.51 -17.33
CA MET A 201 6.78 11.70 -17.49
C MET A 201 5.34 11.57 -18.07
N TYR A 202 4.71 10.41 -18.10
CA TYR A 202 3.54 10.12 -18.94
C TYR A 202 2.58 9.13 -18.26
N LYS A 203 1.47 8.83 -18.93
CA LYS A 203 0.29 8.25 -18.30
C LYS A 203 0.50 6.83 -17.75
N ASN A 204 0.15 6.56 -16.49
CA ASN A 204 0.08 5.20 -15.94
C ASN A 204 -0.98 4.36 -16.68
N CYS A 205 -1.01 3.04 -16.48
CA CYS A 205 -1.97 2.14 -17.15
C CYS A 205 -3.43 2.61 -17.09
N THR A 206 -3.85 3.19 -15.96
CA THR A 206 -5.20 3.74 -15.77
C THR A 206 -5.45 4.96 -16.66
N GLU A 207 -4.55 5.94 -16.62
CA GLU A 207 -4.66 7.17 -17.42
C GLU A 207 -4.58 6.90 -18.92
N MET A 208 -3.82 5.88 -19.30
CA MET A 208 -3.74 5.37 -20.66
C MET A 208 -5.05 4.69 -21.07
N ARG A 209 -5.59 3.81 -20.22
CA ARG A 209 -6.87 3.11 -20.43
C ARG A 209 -8.07 4.07 -20.48
N MET A 210 -8.00 5.23 -19.83
CA MET A 210 -9.04 6.28 -19.90
C MET A 210 -9.24 6.88 -21.30
N LEU A 211 -8.26 6.76 -22.18
CA LEU A 211 -8.30 7.38 -23.52
C LEU A 211 -8.99 6.51 -24.56
N PHE A 212 -9.25 5.26 -24.22
CA PHE A 212 -9.72 4.23 -25.14
C PHE A 212 -10.89 3.46 -24.51
N ASN A 213 -11.73 2.86 -25.35
CA ASN A 213 -12.80 1.96 -24.98
C ASN A 213 -12.33 0.50 -24.86
N SER A 214 -11.13 0.16 -25.32
CA SER A 214 -10.52 -1.14 -25.07
C SER A 214 -9.05 -0.99 -24.68
N GLY A 215 -8.52 -1.97 -23.95
CA GLY A 215 -7.15 -1.93 -23.45
C GLY A 215 -6.93 -2.91 -22.30
N PRO A 216 -5.80 -2.78 -21.58
CA PRO A 216 -5.52 -3.65 -20.45
C PRO A 216 -6.58 -3.46 -19.36
N ALA A 217 -6.94 -4.52 -18.68
CA ALA A 217 -7.68 -4.44 -17.42
C ALA A 217 -6.77 -3.76 -16.38
N VAL A 218 -7.25 -2.68 -15.79
CA VAL A 218 -6.46 -1.89 -14.83
C VAL A 218 -6.83 -2.28 -13.41
N TYR A 219 -5.85 -2.24 -12.51
CA TYR A 219 -6.11 -2.54 -11.12
C TYR A 219 -6.80 -1.36 -10.42
N THR A 220 -8.03 -1.59 -9.94
CA THR A 220 -8.61 -0.84 -8.82
C THR A 220 -9.33 -1.83 -7.91
N ASP A 221 -9.49 -1.50 -6.63
CA ASP A 221 -10.14 -2.40 -5.67
C ASP A 221 -11.58 -2.73 -6.12
N ASP A 222 -12.30 -1.78 -6.71
CA ASP A 222 -13.67 -1.96 -7.19
C ASP A 222 -13.75 -2.87 -8.43
N ILE A 223 -12.82 -2.73 -9.36
CA ILE A 223 -12.73 -3.63 -10.53
C ILE A 223 -12.34 -5.03 -10.04
N ALA A 224 -11.28 -5.13 -9.24
CA ALA A 224 -10.79 -6.41 -8.75
C ALA A 224 -11.82 -7.14 -7.88
N THR A 225 -12.57 -6.42 -7.06
CA THR A 225 -13.66 -6.99 -6.23
C THR A 225 -14.76 -7.57 -7.11
N ARG A 226 -15.21 -6.84 -8.14
CA ARG A 226 -16.25 -7.34 -9.07
C ARG A 226 -15.76 -8.54 -9.89
N ASP A 227 -14.53 -8.49 -10.37
CA ASP A 227 -13.92 -9.56 -11.15
C ASP A 227 -13.76 -10.84 -10.32
N VAL A 228 -13.24 -10.73 -9.09
CA VAL A 228 -13.14 -11.86 -8.14
C VAL A 228 -14.52 -12.38 -7.75
N HIS A 229 -15.50 -11.50 -7.57
CA HIS A 229 -16.87 -11.91 -7.29
C HIS A 229 -17.47 -12.73 -8.44
N SER A 230 -17.22 -12.33 -9.70
CA SER A 230 -17.69 -13.08 -10.88
C SER A 230 -17.08 -14.48 -10.96
N LEU A 231 -15.80 -14.64 -10.60
CA LEU A 231 -15.15 -15.96 -10.53
C LEU A 231 -15.71 -16.82 -9.41
N ARG A 232 -16.01 -16.24 -8.25
CA ARG A 232 -16.67 -16.96 -7.14
C ARG A 232 -18.08 -17.43 -7.52
N GLN A 233 -18.84 -16.62 -8.27
CA GLN A 233 -20.15 -17.03 -8.79
C GLN A 233 -20.03 -18.15 -9.82
N ALA A 234 -18.91 -18.23 -10.54
CA ALA A 234 -18.62 -19.31 -11.46
C ALA A 234 -18.10 -20.60 -10.78
N ASP A 235 -18.09 -20.65 -9.44
CA ASP A 235 -17.71 -21.82 -8.63
C ASP A 235 -16.32 -22.38 -9.00
N VAL A 236 -15.32 -21.49 -9.10
CA VAL A 236 -13.93 -21.90 -9.32
C VAL A 236 -13.26 -22.35 -8.01
N ASP A 237 -12.44 -23.40 -8.07
CA ASP A 237 -11.67 -23.92 -6.93
C ASP A 237 -10.49 -23.02 -6.56
N LEU A 238 -9.89 -22.38 -7.55
CA LEU A 238 -8.68 -21.56 -7.41
C LEU A 238 -8.81 -20.29 -8.26
N ILE A 239 -8.43 -19.14 -7.69
CA ILE A 239 -8.28 -17.88 -8.41
C ILE A 239 -6.81 -17.54 -8.47
N VAL A 240 -6.30 -17.33 -9.68
CA VAL A 240 -4.93 -16.91 -9.97
C VAL A 240 -4.98 -15.48 -10.52
N VAL A 241 -4.17 -14.59 -9.94
CA VAL A 241 -4.12 -13.19 -10.35
C VAL A 241 -2.70 -12.87 -10.81
N LEU A 242 -2.57 -12.35 -12.04
CA LEU A 242 -1.32 -11.83 -12.59
C LEU A 242 -1.40 -10.31 -12.61
N ILE A 243 -0.44 -9.64 -11.97
CA ILE A 243 -0.38 -8.19 -11.93
C ILE A 243 0.93 -7.76 -12.60
N HIS A 244 0.80 -6.88 -13.59
CA HIS A 244 1.93 -6.19 -14.22
C HIS A 244 2.17 -4.87 -13.47
N PHE A 245 3.25 -4.78 -12.71
CA PHE A 245 3.58 -3.65 -11.82
C PHE A 245 5.09 -3.41 -11.74
N GLY A 246 5.47 -2.23 -11.22
CA GLY A 246 6.86 -1.79 -11.09
C GLY A 246 7.30 -0.89 -12.25
N ASP A 247 8.45 -0.20 -12.09
CA ASP A 247 9.01 0.61 -13.18
C ASP A 247 9.81 -0.28 -14.13
N GLU A 248 9.66 -0.07 -15.44
CA GLU A 248 10.55 -0.61 -16.46
C GLU A 248 12.02 -0.32 -16.13
N LEU A 249 12.83 -1.38 -15.96
CA LEU A 249 14.29 -1.31 -15.85
C LEU A 249 14.84 -0.47 -14.66
N GLN A 250 14.32 -0.64 -13.44
CA GLN A 250 14.84 -0.01 -12.20
C GLN A 250 16.28 -0.44 -11.81
N ILE A 251 17.29 0.03 -12.54
CA ILE A 251 18.69 0.14 -12.06
C ILE A 251 19.25 1.43 -12.66
N GLU A 252 19.81 2.30 -11.80
CA GLU A 252 20.27 3.68 -12.04
C GLU A 252 20.34 4.11 -13.51
N PRO A 253 19.66 5.22 -13.89
CA PRO A 253 19.74 5.75 -15.25
C PRO A 253 21.16 6.19 -15.54
N SER A 254 21.90 5.34 -16.26
CA SER A 254 23.08 5.80 -16.97
C SER A 254 22.60 6.78 -18.04
N PRO A 255 23.23 7.97 -18.18
CA PRO A 255 22.86 8.98 -19.18
C PRO A 255 22.97 8.50 -20.65
N TYR A 256 23.35 7.23 -20.85
CA TYR A 256 23.47 6.55 -22.13
C TYR A 256 22.20 5.79 -22.59
N GLN A 257 21.11 5.75 -21.82
CA GLN A 257 19.91 4.96 -22.17
C GLN A 257 19.12 5.46 -23.39
N ARG A 258 19.47 6.63 -23.96
CA ARG A 258 18.94 7.04 -25.27
C ARG A 258 19.62 6.22 -26.39
N ARG A 259 18.92 5.18 -26.86
CA ARG A 259 19.15 4.49 -28.16
C ARG A 259 20.44 3.66 -28.27
N ILE A 260 20.82 2.89 -27.24
CA ILE A 260 21.85 1.86 -27.45
C ILE A 260 21.22 0.64 -28.12
N ASN A 261 21.57 0.46 -29.39
CA ASN A 261 21.22 -0.70 -30.18
C ASN A 261 22.12 -1.90 -29.79
N VAL A 262 21.82 -2.50 -28.64
CA VAL A 262 22.65 -3.55 -28.00
C VAL A 262 22.80 -4.77 -28.92
N TYR A 263 21.69 -5.31 -29.40
CA TYR A 263 21.64 -6.59 -30.12
C TYR A 263 21.60 -6.46 -31.65
N GLY A 264 21.66 -5.24 -32.18
CA GLY A 264 21.50 -4.99 -33.62
C GLY A 264 20.02 -4.93 -34.02
N ARG A 265 19.61 -3.73 -34.39
CA ARG A 265 18.29 -3.30 -34.88
C ARG A 265 18.53 -2.46 -36.12
N LEU A 266 17.63 -2.47 -37.10
CA LEU A 266 17.72 -1.61 -38.30
C LEU A 266 19.08 -1.74 -39.05
N GLY A 267 19.53 -2.97 -39.34
CA GLY A 267 20.75 -3.18 -40.13
C GLY A 267 22.08 -3.01 -39.40
N ARG A 268 22.08 -2.60 -38.12
CA ARG A 268 23.32 -2.44 -37.35
C ARG A 268 23.81 -3.77 -36.78
N LYS A 269 25.13 -4.02 -36.86
CA LYS A 269 25.74 -5.23 -36.30
C LYS A 269 25.64 -5.24 -34.75
N PRO A 270 25.31 -6.39 -34.12
CA PRO A 270 25.30 -6.52 -32.67
C PRO A 270 26.67 -6.20 -32.07
N ASN A 271 26.70 -5.42 -31.00
CA ASN A 271 27.95 -5.06 -30.34
C ASN A 271 28.23 -6.02 -29.18
N LYS A 272 29.23 -6.90 -29.37
CA LYS A 272 29.65 -7.91 -28.37
C LYS A 272 29.92 -7.32 -26.98
N LYS A 273 30.51 -6.13 -26.90
CA LYS A 273 30.86 -5.49 -25.62
C LYS A 273 29.60 -4.96 -24.93
N LEU A 274 28.69 -4.31 -25.67
CA LEU A 274 27.43 -3.79 -25.14
C LEU A 274 26.47 -4.91 -24.76
N ILE A 275 26.41 -6.01 -25.52
CA ILE A 275 25.62 -7.20 -25.15
C ILE A 275 26.12 -7.77 -23.83
N LYS A 276 27.43 -7.98 -23.66
CA LYS A 276 27.99 -8.43 -22.38
C LYS A 276 27.75 -7.46 -21.22
N VAL A 277 27.55 -6.18 -21.49
CA VAL A 277 27.23 -5.17 -20.46
C VAL A 277 25.73 -5.20 -20.16
N PHE A 278 24.88 -5.24 -21.16
CA PHE A 278 23.42 -5.31 -21.03
C PHE A 278 22.97 -6.64 -20.41
N GLU A 279 23.52 -7.77 -20.85
CA GLU A 279 23.32 -9.07 -20.20
C GLU A 279 23.85 -9.06 -18.76
N ARG A 280 24.87 -8.26 -18.41
CA ARG A 280 25.24 -8.06 -16.99
C ARG A 280 24.28 -7.12 -16.25
N PHE A 281 23.71 -6.14 -16.95
CA PHE A 281 22.86 -5.08 -16.41
C PHE A 281 21.41 -5.55 -16.15
N VAL A 282 20.76 -6.20 -17.12
CA VAL A 282 19.44 -6.83 -16.95
C VAL A 282 19.48 -7.91 -15.88
N LEU A 283 20.67 -8.49 -15.64
CA LEU A 283 20.93 -9.44 -14.57
C LEU A 283 21.47 -8.77 -13.30
N GLY A 284 21.29 -7.47 -13.08
CA GLY A 284 21.53 -6.77 -11.80
C GLY A 284 22.95 -6.78 -11.19
N ASN A 285 23.20 -5.82 -10.30
CA ASN A 285 24.45 -5.74 -9.52
C ASN A 285 24.40 -6.50 -8.17
N CYS A 286 23.22 -7.01 -7.76
CA CYS A 286 23.08 -7.88 -6.60
C CYS A 286 23.40 -9.33 -7.00
N LYS A 287 24.27 -10.05 -6.27
CA LYS A 287 24.64 -11.45 -6.59
C LYS A 287 23.42 -12.41 -6.63
N ASP A 288 22.31 -12.03 -6.01
CA ASP A 288 21.12 -12.89 -5.83
C ASP A 288 19.95 -12.58 -6.78
N LEU A 289 19.93 -11.42 -7.45
CA LEU A 289 18.87 -11.00 -8.39
C LEU A 289 19.23 -11.21 -9.88
N LYS A 290 20.25 -12.03 -10.16
CA LYS A 290 20.89 -12.08 -11.49
C LYS A 290 20.20 -12.90 -12.57
N LYS A 291 18.91 -13.21 -12.46
CA LYS A 291 18.30 -14.30 -13.25
C LYS A 291 16.82 -14.02 -13.53
N THR A 292 16.40 -14.21 -14.79
CA THR A 292 14.98 -14.45 -15.08
C THR A 292 14.63 -15.87 -14.61
N MET A 293 13.36 -16.16 -14.36
CA MET A 293 12.95 -17.46 -13.84
C MET A 293 11.63 -17.92 -14.46
N MET A 294 11.47 -19.25 -14.53
CA MET A 294 10.17 -19.88 -14.76
C MET A 294 9.68 -20.41 -13.41
N LEU A 295 8.46 -20.07 -13.01
CA LEU A 295 7.87 -20.46 -11.74
C LEU A 295 6.86 -21.59 -11.97
N LYS A 296 7.12 -22.76 -11.41
CA LYS A 296 6.20 -23.91 -11.42
C LYS A 296 5.51 -24.01 -10.06
N VAL A 297 4.19 -24.13 -10.07
CA VAL A 297 3.34 -24.18 -8.89
C VAL A 297 2.46 -25.42 -8.98
N THR A 298 2.52 -26.29 -7.98
CA THR A 298 1.66 -27.47 -7.90
C THR A 298 0.53 -27.19 -6.93
N VAL A 299 -0.71 -27.36 -7.38
CA VAL A 299 -1.91 -27.17 -6.57
C VAL A 299 -2.76 -28.43 -6.53
N SER A 300 -3.60 -28.57 -5.51
CA SER A 300 -4.68 -29.55 -5.47
C SER A 300 -5.95 -28.92 -4.96
N ARG A 301 -6.95 -28.83 -5.84
CA ARG A 301 -8.18 -28.04 -5.64
C ARG A 301 -7.83 -26.61 -5.20
N ASN A 302 -8.17 -26.25 -3.96
CA ASN A 302 -7.95 -24.93 -3.38
C ASN A 302 -6.66 -24.82 -2.53
N ARG A 303 -5.75 -25.80 -2.62
CA ARG A 303 -4.51 -25.83 -1.83
C ARG A 303 -3.27 -25.75 -2.70
N LEU A 304 -2.38 -24.82 -2.36
CA LEU A 304 -1.01 -24.81 -2.84
C LEU A 304 -0.22 -25.95 -2.17
N LEU A 305 0.37 -26.83 -2.98
CA LEU A 305 1.16 -27.97 -2.51
C LEU A 305 2.66 -27.68 -2.55
N GLU A 306 3.13 -27.08 -3.64
CA GLU A 306 4.54 -26.84 -3.88
C GLU A 306 4.74 -25.66 -4.84
N ALA A 307 5.86 -24.96 -4.70
CA ALA A 307 6.32 -23.98 -5.67
C ALA A 307 7.83 -24.16 -5.87
N GLU A 308 8.27 -24.16 -7.12
CA GLU A 308 9.66 -24.27 -7.52
C GLU A 308 9.96 -23.27 -8.63
N TYR A 309 11.19 -22.77 -8.71
CA TYR A 309 11.61 -21.93 -9.84
C TYR A 309 12.82 -22.51 -10.55
N LEU A 310 12.84 -22.40 -11.87
CA LEU A 310 13.99 -22.72 -12.70
C LEU A 310 14.67 -21.42 -13.13
N PRO A 311 15.94 -21.18 -12.75
CA PRO A 311 16.66 -20.01 -13.22
C PRO A 311 17.02 -20.10 -14.71
N VAL A 312 16.69 -19.05 -15.45
CA VAL A 312 16.88 -18.93 -16.89
C VAL A 312 17.75 -17.69 -17.18
N LYS A 313 18.48 -17.71 -18.29
CA LYS A 313 19.17 -16.54 -18.83
C LYS A 313 18.67 -16.27 -20.25
N ILE A 314 18.52 -14.99 -20.59
CA ILE A 314 18.37 -14.57 -21.98
C ILE A 314 19.75 -14.52 -22.61
N LYS A 315 19.94 -15.22 -23.72
CA LYS A 315 21.21 -15.34 -24.42
C LYS A 315 21.04 -14.90 -25.87
N PHE A 316 22.01 -14.14 -26.37
CA PHE A 316 22.14 -13.89 -27.81
C PHE A 316 23.23 -14.78 -28.43
N ASP A 317 22.86 -15.62 -29.41
CA ASP A 317 23.80 -16.40 -30.20
C ASP A 317 24.32 -15.58 -31.38
N PHE A 318 25.62 -15.30 -31.39
CA PHE A 318 26.24 -14.48 -32.43
C PHE A 318 26.31 -15.15 -33.81
N LYS A 319 26.26 -16.48 -33.89
CA LYS A 319 26.32 -17.23 -35.15
C LYS A 319 24.93 -17.28 -35.77
N SER A 320 23.93 -17.73 -35.02
CA SER A 320 22.55 -17.84 -35.52
C SER A 320 21.76 -16.53 -35.44
N LYS A 321 22.27 -15.50 -34.74
CA LYS A 321 21.57 -14.24 -34.43
C LYS A 321 20.32 -14.42 -33.56
N LEU A 322 20.20 -15.57 -32.91
CA LEU A 322 19.05 -15.93 -32.09
C LEU A 322 19.14 -15.30 -30.69
N LEU A 323 18.13 -14.53 -30.31
CA LEU A 323 17.87 -14.15 -28.91
C LEU A 323 16.89 -15.16 -28.31
N HIS A 324 17.29 -15.88 -27.26
CA HIS A 324 16.47 -16.94 -26.69
C HIS A 324 16.70 -17.12 -25.17
N PRO A 325 15.69 -17.56 -24.39
CA PRO A 325 15.89 -18.03 -23.05
C PRO A 325 16.56 -19.42 -23.06
N LYS A 326 17.46 -19.64 -22.11
CA LYS A 326 18.16 -20.90 -21.87
C LYS A 326 18.28 -21.15 -20.37
N PRO A 327 17.98 -22.37 -19.86
CA PRO A 327 18.29 -22.73 -18.47
C PRO A 327 19.78 -22.51 -18.18
N ILE A 328 20.11 -22.06 -16.98
CA ILE A 328 21.51 -21.90 -16.61
C ILE A 328 22.16 -23.28 -16.55
N GLU A 329 23.39 -23.42 -17.05
CA GLU A 329 24.07 -24.70 -17.08
C GLU A 329 24.21 -25.29 -15.66
N GLY A 330 23.77 -26.54 -15.48
CA GLY A 330 23.70 -27.20 -14.18
C GLY A 330 22.56 -26.73 -13.26
N SER A 331 21.62 -25.90 -13.74
CA SER A 331 20.46 -25.50 -12.94
C SER A 331 19.41 -26.61 -12.85
N GLU A 332 18.95 -26.88 -11.64
CA GLU A 332 17.79 -27.71 -11.32
C GLU A 332 16.60 -26.84 -10.90
N TRP A 333 15.42 -27.43 -10.82
CA TRP A 333 14.27 -26.80 -10.16
C TRP A 333 14.62 -26.53 -8.69
N ILE A 334 14.49 -25.28 -8.26
CA ILE A 334 14.77 -24.84 -6.90
C ILE A 334 13.44 -24.65 -6.20
N GLN A 335 13.14 -25.51 -5.23
CA GLN A 335 11.97 -25.35 -4.38
C GLN A 335 12.02 -24.00 -3.66
N VAL A 336 10.97 -23.19 -3.85
CA VAL A 336 10.82 -21.88 -3.21
C VAL A 336 10.86 -22.08 -1.71
N CYS A 337 11.75 -21.37 -1.02
CA CYS A 337 11.99 -21.56 0.40
C CYS A 337 12.46 -22.95 0.85
N GLY A 338 12.92 -23.77 -0.09
CA GLY A 338 13.63 -25.01 0.19
C GLY A 338 15.12 -24.76 0.49
N LYS A 339 15.83 -25.83 0.88
CA LYS A 339 17.26 -25.77 1.28
C LYS A 339 18.19 -25.15 0.23
N LYS A 340 17.84 -25.26 -1.05
CA LYS A 340 18.63 -24.75 -2.18
C LYS A 340 18.28 -23.30 -2.54
N ASP A 341 17.18 -22.77 -2.02
CA ASP A 341 16.75 -21.40 -2.27
C ASP A 341 17.45 -20.40 -1.33
N LYS A 342 18.61 -19.93 -1.76
CA LYS A 342 19.39 -18.93 -1.03
C LYS A 342 18.71 -17.57 -0.97
N GLN A 343 17.69 -17.31 -1.80
CA GLN A 343 16.90 -16.08 -1.74
C GLN A 343 15.92 -16.09 -0.57
N CYS A 344 15.54 -17.28 -0.07
CA CYS A 344 14.56 -17.38 1.00
C CYS A 344 15.13 -17.17 2.43
N GLU A 345 16.45 -17.03 2.66
CA GLU A 345 16.98 -16.81 4.02
C GLU A 345 17.97 -15.64 4.17
N ARG A 346 17.52 -14.55 4.84
CA ARG A 346 18.24 -13.84 5.95
C ARG A 346 17.55 -12.62 6.60
N LYS A 347 16.33 -12.19 6.20
CA LYS A 347 15.58 -11.11 6.90
C LYS A 347 14.44 -11.58 7.82
N CYS A 348 14.06 -12.87 7.79
CA CYS A 348 12.94 -13.40 8.59
C CYS A 348 13.33 -14.19 9.85
N ARG A 349 14.62 -14.28 10.22
CA ARG A 349 15.08 -14.82 11.52
C ARG A 349 15.61 -13.71 12.42
N ARG A 350 15.09 -13.63 13.65
CA ARG A 350 15.57 -12.75 14.72
C ARG A 350 17.08 -12.98 14.96
N LYS A 351 17.85 -11.90 15.03
CA LYS A 351 19.16 -11.89 15.68
C LYS A 351 18.95 -11.96 17.19
N ASP A 352 18.69 -13.13 17.72
CA ASP A 352 18.98 -13.47 19.11
C ASP A 352 19.41 -14.94 19.08
N GLY A 353 20.70 -15.19 19.29
CA GLY A 353 21.28 -16.52 19.21
C GLY A 353 20.62 -17.48 20.20
N GLY A 354 19.88 -18.44 19.68
CA GLY A 354 19.40 -19.60 20.39
C GLY A 354 19.40 -20.78 19.44
N ASN A 355 20.30 -21.74 19.67
CA ASN A 355 20.34 -23.01 18.96
C ASN A 355 18.99 -23.72 19.15
N LEU A 356 18.28 -24.01 18.06
CA LEU A 356 17.19 -24.98 18.08
C LEU A 356 17.78 -26.37 17.91
N VAL A 357 18.02 -27.03 19.03
CA VAL A 357 18.23 -28.48 19.11
C VAL A 357 16.92 -29.17 18.65
N PRO A 358 16.97 -30.20 17.79
CA PRO A 358 15.79 -30.97 17.44
C PRO A 358 15.36 -31.82 18.63
N GLY A 359 14.12 -31.65 19.09
CA GLY A 359 13.51 -32.52 20.10
C GLY A 359 13.63 -32.02 21.54
N ALA A 360 12.76 -31.07 21.93
CA ALA A 360 12.34 -30.86 23.33
C ALA A 360 11.20 -29.83 23.40
N LEU A 361 10.00 -30.20 22.95
CA LEU A 361 8.75 -29.56 23.40
C LEU A 361 7.56 -30.53 23.31
N LEU A 362 7.88 -31.79 23.61
CA LEU A 362 6.93 -32.83 24.01
C LEU A 362 7.33 -33.27 25.43
N ASN A 363 7.29 -32.35 26.41
CA ASN A 363 7.36 -32.66 27.86
C ASN A 363 7.21 -31.40 28.74
N SER A 364 6.15 -30.62 28.51
CA SER A 364 5.64 -29.70 29.54
C SER A 364 4.12 -29.61 29.57
N LEU A 365 3.41 -30.66 29.12
CA LEU A 365 1.96 -30.76 29.32
C LEU A 365 1.39 -32.19 29.29
N LEU A 366 2.20 -33.20 29.63
CA LEU A 366 1.72 -34.54 29.96
C LEU A 366 2.54 -35.12 31.13
N ARG A 367 2.26 -34.61 32.33
CA ARG A 367 2.39 -35.40 33.56
C ARG A 367 1.12 -35.16 34.37
N PHE A 368 0.51 -36.28 34.76
CA PHE A 368 -0.74 -36.46 35.53
C PHE A 368 -2.02 -36.73 34.74
N ILE A 369 -2.08 -37.91 34.09
CA ILE A 369 -3.26 -38.78 34.19
C ILE A 369 -2.78 -40.23 34.38
N GLY A 370 -2.89 -40.70 35.62
CA GLY A 370 -3.06 -42.08 36.05
C GLY A 370 -3.76 -41.92 37.39
N THR A 371 -4.96 -42.39 37.64
CA THR A 371 -5.60 -43.67 37.30
C THR A 371 -7.12 -43.45 37.32
N MET A 372 -7.90 -44.29 36.63
CA MET A 372 -9.17 -44.79 37.17
C MET A 372 -9.56 -46.05 36.40
N SER A 373 -9.55 -47.18 37.09
CA SER A 373 -10.28 -48.38 36.70
C SER A 373 -11.69 -48.32 37.30
N GLU A 374 -12.61 -48.91 36.54
CA GLU A 374 -13.75 -49.69 37.01
C GLU A 374 -15.11 -49.02 37.38
N ILE A 375 -16.15 -49.75 36.92
CA ILE A 375 -17.55 -49.83 37.38
C ILE A 375 -18.60 -48.98 36.64
N ARG A 376 -19.14 -49.62 35.60
CA ARG A 376 -20.57 -50.01 35.40
C ARG A 376 -21.64 -49.24 36.20
N SER A 377 -22.69 -48.78 35.49
CA SER A 377 -24.10 -49.24 35.60
C SER A 377 -25.12 -48.12 35.48
N ASN A 378 -26.02 -48.28 34.51
CA ASN A 378 -27.48 -48.12 34.58
C ASN A 378 -28.11 -46.84 35.17
N VAL A 379 -29.05 -46.27 34.39
CA VAL A 379 -30.50 -46.14 34.71
C VAL A 379 -31.05 -44.83 34.14
N HIS A 380 -31.80 -44.98 33.04
CA HIS A 380 -33.12 -44.39 32.75
C HIS A 380 -33.37 -42.88 32.88
N MET A 381 -33.80 -42.33 31.72
CA MET A 381 -35.14 -41.74 31.52
C MET A 381 -35.40 -40.35 32.15
N ILE A 382 -35.74 -39.37 31.30
CA ILE A 382 -37.06 -38.68 31.26
C ILE A 382 -36.94 -37.34 30.50
N ILE A 383 -37.93 -37.16 29.64
CA ILE A 383 -38.25 -36.06 28.72
C ILE A 383 -38.92 -34.90 29.51
N PHE A 384 -38.95 -33.70 28.91
CA PHE A 384 -39.77 -32.50 29.24
C PHE A 384 -39.17 -31.55 30.32
N LEU A 385 -39.30 -30.22 30.27
CA LEU A 385 -40.38 -29.36 29.80
C LEU A 385 -39.87 -27.90 29.60
N PHE A 386 -40.56 -27.12 28.75
CA PHE A 386 -40.43 -25.66 28.56
C PHE A 386 -40.70 -24.84 29.85
N ILE A 387 -40.15 -23.61 29.95
CA ILE A 387 -40.89 -22.33 30.17
C ILE A 387 -39.94 -21.12 30.46
N ARG A 388 -40.34 -19.97 29.90
CA ARG A 388 -39.83 -18.57 30.01
C ARG A 388 -39.67 -18.06 31.45
N VAL A 389 -38.67 -17.20 31.76
CA VAL A 389 -38.82 -16.01 32.66
C VAL A 389 -37.78 -14.91 32.35
N GLN A 390 -38.34 -13.75 31.98
CA GLN A 390 -37.98 -12.33 32.18
C GLN A 390 -36.54 -11.81 32.31
N PHE A 391 -36.29 -10.81 31.45
CA PHE A 391 -35.39 -9.68 31.67
C PHE A 391 -35.76 -8.93 32.96
N ALA A 392 -34.79 -8.78 33.87
CA ALA A 392 -34.81 -7.75 34.91
C ALA A 392 -33.65 -6.78 34.68
N GLN A 393 -34.00 -5.51 34.58
CA GLN A 393 -33.10 -4.38 34.40
C GLN A 393 -32.16 -4.20 35.60
N GLY A 394 -30.92 -3.87 35.30
CA GLY A 394 -29.93 -3.36 36.25
C GLY A 394 -28.92 -2.51 35.49
N SER A 395 -29.33 -1.30 35.09
CA SER A 395 -28.44 -0.32 34.46
C SER A 395 -27.48 0.24 35.49
N SER A 396 -26.23 -0.26 35.52
CA SER A 396 -25.12 0.51 36.08
C SER A 396 -24.76 1.65 35.11
N PRO A 397 -24.26 2.81 35.57
CA PRO A 397 -24.08 3.98 34.72
C PRO A 397 -23.15 3.66 33.54
N LYS A 398 -23.57 4.03 32.31
CA LYS A 398 -22.68 4.05 31.14
C LYS A 398 -21.56 5.05 31.44
N SER A 399 -20.37 4.57 31.78
CA SER A 399 -19.18 5.42 31.68
C SER A 399 -18.97 5.75 30.21
N ASP A 400 -19.03 7.03 29.86
CA ASP A 400 -18.84 7.50 28.49
C ASP A 400 -17.38 7.30 28.08
N HIS A 401 -17.07 6.13 27.50
CA HIS A 401 -15.73 5.76 26.99
C HIS A 401 -15.38 6.46 25.68
N ARG A 402 -15.95 7.64 25.46
CA ARG A 402 -15.80 8.43 24.25
C ARG A 402 -14.59 9.35 24.36
N VAL A 403 -13.66 9.15 23.43
CA VAL A 403 -12.45 9.96 23.28
C VAL A 403 -12.58 10.79 22.00
N THR A 404 -12.26 12.07 22.09
CA THR A 404 -12.28 13.00 20.97
C THR A 404 -10.85 13.37 20.58
N LEU A 405 -10.52 13.16 19.31
CA LEU A 405 -9.25 13.55 18.70
C LEU A 405 -9.50 14.75 17.79
N LEU A 406 -8.65 15.76 17.84
CA LEU A 406 -8.68 16.90 16.94
C LEU A 406 -7.39 16.97 16.14
N PHE A 407 -7.52 17.12 14.83
CA PHE A 407 -6.41 17.27 13.90
C PHE A 407 -6.51 18.61 13.19
N VAL A 408 -5.37 19.25 13.02
CA VAL A 408 -5.22 20.45 12.19
C VAL A 408 -4.13 20.23 11.15
N GLY A 409 -4.17 21.03 10.09
CA GLY A 409 -3.18 21.01 9.02
C GLY A 409 -1.81 21.59 9.39
N ASP A 410 -1.09 22.08 8.38
CA ASP A 410 0.31 22.50 8.50
C ASP A 410 0.49 23.76 9.37
N ILE A 411 1.43 23.70 10.32
CA ILE A 411 1.79 24.79 11.25
C ILE A 411 3.25 25.17 11.02
N SER A 412 3.47 26.43 10.65
CA SER A 412 4.77 27.07 10.49
C SER A 412 4.74 28.47 11.12
N PHE A 413 5.64 28.69 12.07
CA PHE A 413 5.85 30.01 12.67
C PHE A 413 6.88 30.85 11.91
N SER A 414 7.39 30.36 10.79
CA SER A 414 8.43 31.03 10.01
C SER A 414 7.91 32.27 9.29
N THR A 415 8.85 33.06 8.75
CA THR A 415 8.58 34.21 7.88
C THR A 415 7.76 35.31 8.56
N ALA A 416 6.54 35.58 8.10
CA ALA A 416 5.70 36.69 8.54
C ALA A 416 5.37 36.60 10.04
N THR A 417 4.97 35.43 10.52
CA THR A 417 4.61 35.22 11.93
C THR A 417 5.79 35.55 12.84
N LYS A 418 6.97 34.98 12.57
CA LYS A 418 8.21 35.28 13.30
C LYS A 418 8.58 36.76 13.22
N TYR A 419 8.60 37.34 12.02
CA TYR A 419 8.99 38.73 11.81
C TYR A 419 8.15 39.70 12.66
N TYR A 420 6.81 39.58 12.63
CA TYR A 420 5.95 40.52 13.34
C TYR A 420 5.99 40.36 14.86
N VAL A 421 6.24 39.15 15.37
CA VAL A 421 6.46 38.94 16.80
C VAL A 421 7.79 39.55 17.25
N GLU A 422 8.88 39.34 16.50
CA GLU A 422 10.20 39.92 16.79
C GLU A 422 10.20 41.46 16.81
N HIS A 423 9.30 42.08 16.04
CA HIS A 423 9.14 43.54 15.99
C HIS A 423 8.06 44.06 16.96
N GLY A 424 7.54 43.22 17.85
CA GLY A 424 6.65 43.62 18.93
C GLY A 424 5.22 44.01 18.52
N TYR A 425 4.75 43.57 17.34
CA TYR A 425 3.38 43.86 16.90
C TYR A 425 2.33 43.03 17.67
N HIS A 426 2.67 41.80 18.02
CA HIS A 426 1.83 40.86 18.77
C HIS A 426 2.72 39.75 19.36
N THR A 427 2.13 38.85 20.14
CA THR A 427 2.81 37.67 20.69
C THR A 427 2.47 36.42 19.89
N TYR A 428 3.30 35.37 19.99
CA TYR A 428 2.99 34.09 19.36
C TYR A 428 1.63 33.52 19.81
N ASN A 429 1.23 33.74 21.07
CA ASN A 429 -0.06 33.26 21.59
C ASN A 429 -1.28 33.87 20.90
N ASP A 430 -1.17 35.12 20.44
CA ASP A 430 -2.27 35.81 19.76
C ASP A 430 -2.70 35.08 18.48
N THR A 431 -1.76 34.39 17.83
CA THR A 431 -1.95 33.58 16.61
C THR A 431 -3.11 32.59 16.72
N PHE A 432 -3.28 31.93 17.87
CA PHE A 432 -4.30 30.88 18.03
C PHE A 432 -5.48 31.29 18.90
N LYS A 433 -5.59 32.57 19.27
CA LYS A 433 -6.60 33.04 20.23
C LYS A 433 -8.04 32.69 19.85
N GLU A 434 -8.38 32.74 18.56
CA GLU A 434 -9.73 32.46 18.07
C GLU A 434 -10.08 30.97 17.98
N VAL A 435 -9.06 30.11 17.86
CA VAL A 435 -9.23 28.66 17.70
C VAL A 435 -8.91 27.87 18.97
N ALA A 436 -8.20 28.45 19.93
CA ALA A 436 -7.77 27.80 21.17
C ALA A 436 -8.93 27.16 21.95
N SER A 437 -10.09 27.81 21.98
CA SER A 437 -11.27 27.26 22.67
C SER A 437 -11.85 26.00 22.02
N TYR A 438 -11.60 25.77 20.72
CA TYR A 438 -11.97 24.55 20.01
C TYR A 438 -10.94 23.45 20.24
N ILE A 439 -9.65 23.82 20.20
CA ILE A 439 -8.53 22.89 20.42
C ILE A 439 -8.58 22.29 21.81
N ARG A 440 -8.72 23.14 22.85
CA ARG A 440 -8.77 22.70 24.27
C ARG A 440 -9.99 21.83 24.63
N LYS A 441 -11.01 21.74 23.77
CA LYS A 441 -12.18 20.89 24.02
C LYS A 441 -11.95 19.42 23.67
N ALA A 442 -10.98 19.12 22.82
CA ALA A 442 -10.64 17.76 22.45
C ALA A 442 -9.89 17.06 23.59
N ASP A 443 -10.02 15.74 23.68
CA ASP A 443 -9.23 14.96 24.64
C ASP A 443 -7.77 14.78 24.19
N VAL A 444 -7.53 14.81 22.88
CA VAL A 444 -6.19 14.89 22.28
C VAL A 444 -6.25 15.79 21.04
N SER A 445 -5.34 16.74 20.93
CA SER A 445 -5.20 17.61 19.78
C SER A 445 -3.81 17.53 19.15
N ILE A 446 -3.77 17.40 17.83
CA ILE A 446 -2.57 17.13 17.02
C ILE A 446 -2.48 18.08 15.83
N GLY A 447 -1.27 18.58 15.54
CA GLY A 447 -0.96 19.30 14.30
C GLY A 447 0.35 18.83 13.65
N ASN A 448 0.60 19.23 12.39
CA ASN A 448 1.90 19.05 11.74
C ASN A 448 2.77 20.29 11.97
N LEU A 449 3.85 20.19 12.74
CA LEU A 449 4.79 21.29 12.95
C LEU A 449 5.88 21.23 11.88
N GLU A 450 5.75 22.08 10.88
CA GLU A 450 6.57 22.08 9.67
C GLU A 450 7.73 23.08 9.71
N SER A 451 7.76 23.99 10.69
CA SER A 451 8.94 24.81 10.96
C SER A 451 9.73 24.26 12.14
N PRO A 452 11.00 23.81 11.97
CA PRO A 452 11.85 23.45 13.09
C PRO A 452 12.16 24.68 13.97
N PHE A 453 12.28 24.46 15.28
CA PHE A 453 12.74 25.51 16.20
C PHE A 453 14.24 25.68 16.06
N VAL A 454 14.69 26.94 16.02
CA VAL A 454 16.11 27.26 15.88
C VAL A 454 16.48 28.47 16.75
N GLY A 455 17.57 28.36 17.50
CA GLY A 455 18.22 29.50 18.14
C GLY A 455 19.31 30.11 17.25
N ASP A 456 19.81 31.30 17.60
CA ASP A 456 20.78 32.07 16.79
C ASP A 456 22.00 31.27 16.32
N LYS A 457 22.54 30.41 17.19
CA LYS A 457 23.71 29.58 16.87
C LYS A 457 23.41 28.49 15.84
N MET A 458 22.15 28.20 15.56
CA MET A 458 21.76 27.13 14.63
C MET A 458 21.86 27.54 13.16
N TYR A 459 21.88 28.85 12.85
CA TYR A 459 21.95 29.31 11.46
C TYR A 459 23.22 28.92 10.69
N GLN A 460 24.29 28.51 11.39
CA GLN A 460 25.47 27.92 10.76
C GLN A 460 25.23 26.51 10.19
N TYR A 461 24.20 25.82 10.68
CA TYR A 461 23.82 24.45 10.28
C TYR A 461 22.74 24.41 9.20
N VAL A 462 22.40 25.55 8.59
CA VAL A 462 21.44 25.59 7.48
C VAL A 462 21.90 24.63 6.38
N TYR A 463 21.06 23.66 6.04
CA TYR A 463 21.34 22.70 5.00
C TYR A 463 21.17 23.35 3.61
N ARG A 464 22.28 23.82 3.04
CA ARG A 464 22.31 24.51 1.72
C ARG A 464 22.72 23.62 0.54
N LYS A 465 23.27 22.42 0.80
CA LYS A 465 23.73 21.52 -0.27
C LYS A 465 22.51 20.95 -1.03
N GLY A 466 22.33 21.31 -2.30
CA GLY A 466 21.22 20.81 -3.13
C GLY A 466 20.14 21.82 -3.49
N ALA A 467 20.36 23.12 -3.24
CA ALA A 467 19.51 24.22 -3.73
C ALA A 467 18.05 24.23 -3.21
N LYS A 468 17.76 23.70 -2.00
CA LYS A 468 16.44 23.87 -1.36
C LYS A 468 16.06 25.36 -1.36
N ARG A 469 14.97 25.71 -2.03
CA ARG A 469 14.54 27.12 -2.23
C ARG A 469 13.95 27.74 -0.98
N VAL A 470 13.33 26.92 -0.13
CA VAL A 470 12.62 27.35 1.07
C VAL A 470 13.24 26.70 2.30
N VAL A 471 13.67 27.55 3.23
CA VAL A 471 14.12 27.17 4.57
C VAL A 471 13.11 27.74 5.55
N LEU A 472 12.53 26.89 6.39
CA LEU A 472 11.59 27.26 7.44
C LEU A 472 12.27 27.21 8.79
N ASP A 473 11.95 28.20 9.62
CA ASP A 473 12.56 28.41 10.92
C ASP A 473 11.55 29.03 11.91
N ALA A 474 11.50 28.51 13.13
CA ALA A 474 10.69 29.06 14.20
C ALA A 474 11.57 29.54 15.36
N ASP A 475 11.24 30.70 15.93
CA ASP A 475 11.83 31.11 17.21
C ASP A 475 11.40 30.13 18.31
N PRO A 476 12.27 29.72 19.24
CA PRO A 476 11.92 28.75 20.28
C PRO A 476 10.77 29.22 21.18
N SER A 477 10.58 30.53 21.35
CA SER A 477 9.45 31.09 22.11
C SER A 477 8.09 30.84 21.45
N ALA A 478 8.05 30.53 20.15
CA ALA A 478 6.82 30.19 19.44
C ALA A 478 6.16 28.90 19.95
N VAL A 479 6.91 28.03 20.65
CA VAL A 479 6.34 26.86 21.33
C VAL A 479 5.26 27.24 22.35
N SER A 480 5.32 28.45 22.90
CA SER A 480 4.30 28.97 23.82
C SER A 480 2.91 29.04 23.18
N ALA A 481 2.82 29.31 21.87
CA ALA A 481 1.55 29.33 21.15
C ALA A 481 0.92 27.95 21.07
N LEU A 482 1.73 26.89 20.91
CA LEU A 482 1.23 25.51 20.91
C LEU A 482 0.64 25.16 22.28
N SER A 483 1.36 25.49 23.36
CA SER A 483 0.86 25.29 24.73
C SER A 483 -0.38 26.13 25.02
N PHE A 484 -0.41 27.39 24.56
CA PHE A 484 -1.57 28.28 24.72
C PHE A 484 -2.79 27.75 23.97
N ALA A 485 -2.63 27.32 22.72
CA ALA A 485 -3.73 26.75 21.94
C ALA A 485 -4.27 25.45 22.56
N GLY A 486 -3.42 24.72 23.29
CA GLY A 486 -3.77 23.48 23.96
C GLY A 486 -3.42 22.23 23.15
N PHE A 487 -2.44 22.31 22.25
CA PHE A 487 -1.95 21.14 21.51
C PHE A 487 -1.29 20.12 22.45
N ASP A 488 -1.73 18.87 22.37
CA ASP A 488 -1.15 17.78 23.16
C ASP A 488 0.09 17.19 22.49
N ALA A 489 0.06 17.11 21.15
CA ALA A 489 1.14 16.56 20.35
C ALA A 489 1.31 17.28 19.01
N VAL A 490 2.51 17.21 18.44
CA VAL A 490 2.76 17.57 17.04
C VAL A 490 3.49 16.44 16.33
N THR A 491 3.22 16.26 15.03
CA THR A 491 4.12 15.46 14.20
C THR A 491 5.24 16.33 13.64
N LEU A 492 6.43 15.73 13.52
CA LEU A 492 7.62 16.32 12.90
C LEU A 492 7.99 15.62 11.59
N ALA A 493 7.17 14.67 11.11
CA ALA A 493 7.47 13.89 9.92
C ALA A 493 7.19 14.66 8.62
N ASN A 494 7.94 15.73 8.39
CA ASN A 494 7.82 16.58 7.22
C ASN A 494 9.19 16.89 6.61
N ASN A 495 9.17 17.43 5.39
CA ASN A 495 10.34 17.73 4.56
C ASN A 495 11.22 18.89 5.11
N HIS A 496 10.73 19.64 6.09
CA HIS A 496 11.39 20.81 6.66
C HIS A 496 12.09 20.55 8.00
N LEU A 497 11.83 19.42 8.67
CA LEU A 497 12.47 19.07 9.94
C LEU A 497 14.03 19.09 9.87
N ILE A 498 14.60 18.85 8.69
CA ILE A 498 16.06 18.77 8.44
C ILE A 498 16.63 20.03 7.75
N ASP A 499 15.90 21.15 7.76
CA ASP A 499 16.36 22.43 7.20
C ASP A 499 17.64 22.96 7.85
N PHE A 500 17.87 22.57 9.10
CA PHE A 500 19.04 22.92 9.91
C PHE A 500 19.82 21.67 10.34
N SER A 501 19.87 20.68 9.44
CA SER A 501 20.53 19.37 9.65
C SER A 501 20.08 18.66 10.94
N GLU A 502 20.86 17.68 11.42
CA GLU A 502 20.53 16.92 12.63
C GLU A 502 20.53 17.78 13.91
N GLU A 503 21.26 18.88 13.90
CA GLU A 503 21.29 19.88 14.96
C GLU A 503 19.93 20.55 15.15
N GLY A 504 19.27 20.95 14.05
CA GLY A 504 17.92 21.50 14.06
C GLY A 504 16.86 20.51 14.55
N VAL A 505 16.99 19.23 14.14
CA VAL A 505 16.12 18.13 14.62
C VAL A 505 16.21 18.03 16.15
N ASN A 506 17.43 17.92 16.67
CA ASN A 506 17.67 17.75 18.10
C ASN A 506 17.25 18.98 18.92
N PHE A 507 17.47 20.18 18.38
CA PHE A 507 17.03 21.42 19.01
C PHE A 507 15.49 21.50 19.09
N THR A 508 14.81 21.13 18.01
CA THR A 508 13.35 21.12 17.93
C THR A 508 12.74 20.15 18.94
N VAL A 509 13.23 18.91 18.97
CA VAL A 509 12.81 17.88 19.94
C VAL A 509 13.00 18.38 21.38
N LYS A 510 14.18 18.93 21.70
CA LYS A 510 14.46 19.47 23.04
C LYS A 510 13.51 20.61 23.41
N THR A 511 13.19 21.49 22.47
CA THR A 511 12.28 22.62 22.70
C THR A 511 10.87 22.13 23.04
N LEU A 512 10.38 21.12 22.31
CA LEU A 512 9.08 20.48 22.56
C LEU A 512 9.06 19.74 23.91
N ASP A 513 10.12 19.00 24.24
CA ASP A 513 10.25 18.28 25.51
C ASP A 513 10.22 19.23 26.71
N VAL A 514 10.92 20.37 26.64
CA VAL A 514 10.92 21.41 27.69
C VAL A 514 9.53 22.02 27.85
N ALA A 515 8.84 22.28 26.74
CA ALA A 515 7.47 22.80 26.73
C ALA A 515 6.40 21.73 27.08
N LYS A 516 6.80 20.47 27.26
CA LYS A 516 5.94 19.31 27.51
C LYS A 516 4.91 19.03 26.40
N ILE A 517 5.18 19.51 25.19
CA ILE A 517 4.40 19.17 24.00
C ILE A 517 4.93 17.84 23.48
N LYS A 518 4.06 16.83 23.35
CA LYS A 518 4.48 15.52 22.84
C LYS A 518 4.83 15.63 21.35
N HIS A 519 5.71 14.76 20.88
CA HIS A 519 6.06 14.70 19.47
C HIS A 519 6.18 13.26 18.98
N PHE A 520 6.06 13.10 17.67
CA PHE A 520 6.27 11.84 16.96
C PHE A 520 6.62 12.11 15.50
N GLY A 521 7.05 11.07 14.77
CA GLY A 521 7.42 11.22 13.36
C GLY A 521 8.87 11.68 13.14
N ASP A 522 9.67 11.81 14.19
CA ASP A 522 11.13 11.90 14.11
C ASP A 522 11.78 10.50 14.23
N SER A 523 12.93 10.32 13.58
CA SER A 523 13.66 9.04 13.57
C SER A 523 15.17 9.22 13.67
N TYR A 524 15.83 8.27 14.34
CA TYR A 524 17.27 8.29 14.61
C TYR A 524 17.99 7.06 14.04
N GLY A 525 19.29 7.23 13.76
CA GLY A 525 20.13 6.25 13.09
C GLY A 525 19.93 6.24 11.57
N LYS A 526 19.94 5.05 10.98
CA LYS A 526 19.73 4.87 9.53
C LYS A 526 18.36 5.41 9.13
N TRP A 527 18.26 5.97 7.92
CA TRP A 527 16.99 6.46 7.38
C TRP A 527 15.86 5.40 7.36
N THR A 528 16.23 4.11 7.27
CA THR A 528 15.29 2.98 7.33
C THR A 528 14.87 2.57 8.75
N SER A 529 15.42 3.21 9.79
CA SER A 529 15.11 2.90 11.19
C SER A 529 13.64 3.16 11.48
N SER A 530 13.09 2.43 12.45
CA SER A 530 11.76 2.74 12.97
C SER A 530 11.79 4.07 13.71
N GLN A 531 10.69 4.81 13.61
CA GLN A 531 10.41 5.86 14.57
C GLN A 531 10.09 5.27 15.95
N LYS A 532 10.16 6.10 16.99
CA LYS A 532 9.56 5.79 18.29
C LYS A 532 8.09 6.22 18.21
N PRO A 533 7.12 5.30 18.27
CA PRO A 533 5.72 5.68 18.23
C PRO A 533 5.33 6.46 19.50
N LEU A 534 4.43 7.42 19.37
CA LEU A 534 3.78 8.04 20.52
C LEU A 534 2.58 7.18 20.91
N ILE A 535 2.46 6.82 22.19
CA ILE A 535 1.31 6.07 22.71
C ILE A 535 0.71 6.88 23.85
N LEU A 536 -0.57 7.24 23.73
CA LEU A 536 -1.33 7.99 24.74
C LEU A 536 -2.44 7.12 25.32
N GLY A 537 -2.61 7.15 26.64
CA GLY A 537 -3.75 6.53 27.32
C GLY A 537 -4.77 7.58 27.73
N VAL A 538 -5.96 7.56 27.14
CA VAL A 538 -6.99 8.60 27.33
C VAL A 538 -8.34 7.94 27.60
N LYS A 539 -8.96 8.25 28.74
CA LYS A 539 -10.24 7.66 29.18
C LYS A 539 -10.31 6.13 29.08
N GLY A 540 -9.17 5.48 29.32
CA GLY A 540 -9.03 4.03 29.24
C GLY A 540 -8.79 3.47 27.83
N THR A 541 -8.54 4.31 26.82
CA THR A 541 -8.19 3.92 25.44
C THR A 541 -6.72 4.23 25.17
N LYS A 542 -5.94 3.24 24.72
CA LYS A 542 -4.55 3.42 24.26
C LYS A 542 -4.53 3.75 22.78
N ILE A 543 -3.96 4.88 22.42
CA ILE A 543 -3.91 5.40 21.05
C ILE A 543 -2.45 5.51 20.64
N GLY A 544 -2.07 4.80 19.58
CA GLY A 544 -0.74 4.85 18.99
C GLY A 544 -0.71 5.78 17.77
N PHE A 545 0.29 6.66 17.72
CA PHE A 545 0.51 7.63 16.65
C PHE A 545 1.83 7.35 15.94
N LEU A 546 1.79 7.44 14.61
CA LEU A 546 2.95 7.34 13.72
C LEU A 546 2.93 8.51 12.72
N GLY A 547 4.11 9.08 12.45
CA GLY A 547 4.30 10.15 11.48
C GLY A 547 5.14 9.67 10.31
N TYR A 548 4.83 10.05 9.07
CA TYR A 548 5.69 9.76 7.91
C TYR A 548 5.83 10.93 6.95
N CYS A 549 7.00 11.03 6.31
CA CYS A 549 7.31 11.96 5.23
C CYS A 549 7.52 11.19 3.93
N ASP A 550 6.76 11.55 2.89
CA ASP A 550 6.82 11.02 1.52
C ASP A 550 6.48 12.11 0.49
N SER A 551 6.93 13.35 0.72
CA SER A 551 6.75 14.39 -0.28
C SER A 551 7.69 14.16 -1.45
N SER A 552 7.12 14.25 -2.66
CA SER A 552 7.87 14.13 -3.90
C SER A 552 8.81 15.33 -4.06
N SER A 553 9.84 15.18 -4.87
CA SER A 553 10.69 16.31 -5.25
C SER A 553 9.89 17.32 -6.08
N GLU A 554 9.70 18.55 -5.59
CA GLU A 554 9.31 19.68 -6.43
C GLU A 554 10.39 19.97 -7.51
N GLY A 555 10.43 19.19 -8.59
CA GLY A 555 11.44 19.34 -9.64
C GLY A 555 12.83 18.78 -9.27
N MET A 556 13.87 19.61 -9.26
CA MET A 556 15.30 19.19 -9.11
C MET A 556 15.75 18.93 -7.65
N TYR A 557 14.83 18.83 -6.69
CA TYR A 557 15.16 18.75 -5.26
C TYR A 557 15.13 17.33 -4.71
N LYS A 558 15.83 17.12 -3.58
CA LYS A 558 15.83 15.81 -2.91
C LYS A 558 14.51 15.61 -2.15
N ASN A 559 13.90 14.45 -2.27
CA ASN A 559 12.70 14.09 -1.49
C ASN A 559 13.02 13.80 -0.01
N CYS A 560 12.00 13.51 0.82
CA CYS A 560 12.20 13.23 2.25
C CYS A 560 13.22 12.12 2.49
N THR A 561 13.16 11.03 1.72
CA THR A 561 14.05 9.87 1.84
C THR A 561 15.49 10.24 1.50
N GLU A 562 15.70 10.88 0.36
CA GLU A 562 17.03 11.29 -0.10
C GLU A 562 17.70 12.30 0.83
N THR A 563 16.92 13.20 1.44
CA THR A 563 17.44 14.18 2.40
C THR A 563 17.70 13.50 3.75
N ARG A 564 16.82 12.60 4.20
CA ARG A 564 17.00 11.81 5.42
C ARG A 564 18.23 10.90 5.37
N MET A 565 18.64 10.44 4.19
CA MET A 565 19.86 9.63 4.00
C MET A 565 21.16 10.37 4.34
N LEU A 566 21.14 11.70 4.44
CA LEU A 566 22.33 12.53 4.64
C LEU A 566 22.69 12.73 6.12
N PHE A 567 21.76 12.41 7.02
CA PHE A 567 21.87 12.72 8.45
C PHE A 567 21.56 11.49 9.30
N ASN A 568 21.97 11.50 10.58
CA ASN A 568 21.63 10.42 11.50
C ASN A 568 20.28 10.65 12.20
N SER A 569 19.73 11.86 12.16
CA SER A 569 18.37 12.16 12.61
C SER A 569 17.60 12.96 11.57
N GLY A 570 16.27 12.91 11.65
CA GLY A 570 15.38 13.62 10.74
C GLY A 570 13.97 13.03 10.74
N PRO A 571 13.13 13.36 9.74
CA PRO A 571 11.77 12.84 9.67
C PRO A 571 11.80 11.33 9.49
N ALA A 572 10.83 10.65 10.09
CA ALA A 572 10.51 9.27 9.76
C ALA A 572 9.96 9.25 8.34
N VAL A 573 10.58 8.50 7.45
CA VAL A 573 10.17 8.45 6.04
C VAL A 573 9.24 7.27 5.80
N TYR A 574 8.35 7.43 4.83
CA TYR A 574 7.46 6.34 4.44
C TYR A 574 8.20 5.35 3.52
N THR A 575 8.11 4.08 3.86
CA THR A 575 8.11 2.98 2.89
C THR A 575 7.14 1.92 3.41
N ASP A 576 6.64 1.05 2.52
CA ASP A 576 5.73 -0.02 2.95
C ASP A 576 6.36 -0.90 4.04
N ASP A 577 7.66 -1.20 3.93
CA ASP A 577 8.42 -1.97 4.92
C ASP A 577 8.52 -1.27 6.29
N ILE A 578 8.83 0.03 6.29
CA ILE A 578 8.97 0.83 7.51
C ILE A 578 7.60 0.93 8.19
N ALA A 579 6.56 1.28 7.44
CA ALA A 579 5.20 1.43 7.95
C ALA A 579 4.66 0.11 8.51
N THR A 580 4.85 -1.00 7.79
CA THR A 580 4.46 -2.34 8.24
C THR A 580 5.09 -2.70 9.58
N ARG A 581 6.41 -2.48 9.70
CA ARG A 581 7.16 -2.78 10.92
C ARG A 581 6.71 -1.91 12.09
N ASP A 582 6.48 -0.62 11.86
CA ASP A 582 6.14 0.33 12.90
C ASP A 582 4.69 0.14 13.40
N VAL A 583 3.75 -0.12 12.49
CA VAL A 583 2.38 -0.54 12.84
C VAL A 583 2.38 -1.85 13.62
N HIS A 584 3.22 -2.82 13.25
CA HIS A 584 3.36 -4.06 14.00
C HIS A 584 3.90 -3.86 15.43
N LYS A 585 4.75 -2.85 15.66
CA LYS A 585 5.20 -2.49 17.01
C LYS A 585 4.04 -1.94 17.85
N LEU A 586 3.20 -1.08 17.27
CA LEU A 586 2.01 -0.58 17.96
C LEU A 586 1.03 -1.71 18.31
N ARG A 587 0.80 -2.64 17.38
CA ARG A 587 -0.02 -3.84 17.65
C ARG A 587 0.55 -4.69 18.79
N LYS A 588 1.88 -4.87 18.85
CA LYS A 588 2.55 -5.57 19.96
C LYS A 588 2.46 -4.82 21.29
N ALA A 589 2.33 -3.51 21.26
CA ALA A 589 2.11 -2.67 22.43
C ALA A 589 0.65 -2.67 22.92
N ASP A 590 -0.22 -3.44 22.27
CA ASP A 590 -1.63 -3.59 22.64
C ASP A 590 -2.35 -2.23 22.68
N VAL A 591 -2.16 -1.42 21.63
CA VAL A 591 -2.91 -0.18 21.44
C VAL A 591 -4.29 -0.49 20.87
N ASP A 592 -5.30 0.22 21.36
CA ASP A 592 -6.68 0.04 20.92
C ASP A 592 -6.96 0.79 19.59
N LEU A 593 -6.23 1.88 19.29
CA LEU A 593 -6.38 2.70 18.08
C LEU A 593 -5.03 3.06 17.47
N ILE A 594 -4.89 2.99 16.14
CA ILE A 594 -3.70 3.43 15.40
C ILE A 594 -4.05 4.60 14.48
N VAL A 595 -3.32 5.69 14.65
CA VAL A 595 -3.42 6.93 13.88
C VAL A 595 -2.11 7.16 13.13
N VAL A 596 -2.21 7.42 11.83
CA VAL A 596 -1.06 7.82 11.00
C VAL A 596 -1.28 9.26 10.52
N VAL A 597 -0.26 10.10 10.73
CA VAL A 597 -0.17 11.43 10.11
C VAL A 597 0.92 11.38 9.05
N ILE A 598 0.64 11.75 7.81
CA ILE A 598 1.56 11.60 6.68
C ILE A 598 1.67 12.88 5.85
N HIS A 599 2.89 13.30 5.58
CA HIS A 599 3.24 14.50 4.83
C HIS A 599 3.67 14.09 3.41
N PHE A 600 2.78 14.23 2.42
CA PHE A 600 2.91 13.65 1.08
C PHE A 600 2.08 14.38 0.01
N GLY A 601 2.26 14.07 -1.27
CA GLY A 601 1.60 14.80 -2.36
C GLY A 601 2.53 15.84 -2.98
N ASP A 602 1.97 16.67 -3.85
CA ASP A 602 2.66 17.80 -4.47
C ASP A 602 1.95 19.10 -4.03
N GLU A 603 2.71 20.17 -3.82
CA GLU A 603 2.16 21.47 -3.40
C GLU A 603 1.07 21.97 -4.37
N LEU A 604 0.01 22.53 -3.78
CA LEU A 604 -1.14 23.16 -4.46
C LEU A 604 -1.97 22.21 -5.34
N GLN A 605 -1.71 20.89 -5.30
CA GLN A 605 -2.57 19.91 -5.96
C GLN A 605 -3.82 19.63 -5.11
N ILE A 606 -4.98 20.00 -5.64
CA ILE A 606 -6.28 19.84 -4.96
C ILE A 606 -6.80 18.39 -4.98
N GLU A 607 -6.28 17.55 -5.88
CA GLU A 607 -6.63 16.13 -5.96
C GLU A 607 -5.44 15.25 -5.55
N PRO A 608 -5.66 14.21 -4.72
CA PRO A 608 -4.59 13.34 -4.29
C PRO A 608 -4.14 12.43 -5.44
N HIS A 609 -2.82 12.33 -5.61
CA HIS A 609 -2.20 11.50 -6.62
C HIS A 609 -2.49 10.00 -6.39
N PRO A 610 -2.41 9.17 -7.45
CA PRO A 610 -2.59 7.72 -7.33
C PRO A 610 -1.69 7.07 -6.25
N TYR A 611 -0.47 7.55 -6.06
CA TYR A 611 0.44 7.01 -5.05
C TYR A 611 -0.02 7.31 -3.61
N GLN A 612 -0.58 8.50 -3.33
CA GLN A 612 -1.16 8.84 -2.03
C GLN A 612 -2.31 7.87 -1.70
N ARG A 613 -3.15 7.54 -2.70
CA ARG A 613 -4.24 6.56 -2.57
C ARG A 613 -3.72 5.15 -2.30
N ARG A 614 -2.65 4.72 -2.98
CA ARG A 614 -1.97 3.44 -2.73
C ARG A 614 -1.43 3.35 -1.29
N ILE A 615 -0.78 4.41 -0.81
CA ILE A 615 -0.25 4.48 0.56
C ILE A 615 -1.38 4.37 1.58
N ALA A 616 -2.47 5.12 1.38
CA ALA A 616 -3.64 5.04 2.25
C ALA A 616 -4.21 3.60 2.30
N LYS A 617 -4.34 2.93 1.15
CA LYS A 617 -4.78 1.52 1.07
C LYS A 617 -3.83 0.57 1.79
N HIS A 618 -2.52 0.75 1.64
CA HIS A 618 -1.55 -0.07 2.34
C HIS A 618 -1.67 0.10 3.87
N LEU A 619 -1.76 1.34 4.37
CA LEU A 619 -1.98 1.64 5.79
C LEU A 619 -3.32 1.06 6.31
N ILE A 620 -4.40 1.16 5.53
CA ILE A 620 -5.69 0.50 5.81
C ILE A 620 -5.51 -1.01 5.93
N SER A 621 -4.77 -1.65 5.01
CA SER A 621 -4.51 -3.10 5.05
C SER A 621 -3.74 -3.54 6.31
N LEU A 622 -2.92 -2.65 6.88
CA LEU A 622 -2.21 -2.85 8.15
C LEU A 622 -3.11 -2.62 9.38
N GLY A 623 -4.38 -2.27 9.19
CA GLY A 623 -5.38 -1.99 10.21
C GLY A 623 -5.20 -0.65 10.91
N VAL A 624 -4.69 0.36 10.20
CA VAL A 624 -4.74 1.77 10.64
C VAL A 624 -6.18 2.27 10.52
N GLN A 625 -6.67 2.98 11.54
CA GLN A 625 -8.05 3.45 11.61
C GLN A 625 -8.22 4.93 11.24
N ILE A 626 -7.18 5.75 11.39
CA ILE A 626 -7.23 7.17 11.02
C ILE A 626 -5.94 7.51 10.26
N ILE A 627 -6.09 8.07 9.06
CA ILE A 627 -5.00 8.55 8.20
C ILE A 627 -5.24 10.03 7.92
N ILE A 628 -4.33 10.88 8.39
CA ILE A 628 -4.39 12.33 8.21
C ILE A 628 -3.22 12.78 7.35
N GLY A 629 -3.52 13.36 6.19
CA GLY A 629 -2.56 13.90 5.26
C GLY A 629 -2.25 15.38 5.49
N ALA A 630 -1.06 15.79 5.05
CA ALA A 630 -0.47 17.12 5.11
C ALA A 630 0.48 17.30 3.89
N HIS A 631 1.01 18.51 3.65
CA HIS A 631 1.96 18.90 2.58
C HIS A 631 1.38 19.66 1.37
N PRO A 632 0.27 19.27 0.73
CA PRO A 632 -0.21 19.97 -0.46
C PRO A 632 -0.56 21.44 -0.22
N HIS A 633 -0.59 21.90 1.03
CA HIS A 633 -0.93 23.26 1.45
C HIS A 633 -2.34 23.72 1.03
N VAL A 634 -3.16 22.79 0.54
CA VAL A 634 -4.57 22.96 0.14
C VAL A 634 -5.39 21.80 0.67
N LEU A 635 -6.70 21.97 0.81
CA LEU A 635 -7.60 20.87 1.12
C LEU A 635 -7.59 19.83 0.00
N GLN A 636 -7.56 18.56 0.39
CA GLN A 636 -7.83 17.43 -0.50
C GLN A 636 -8.99 16.60 0.10
N PRO A 637 -9.65 15.74 -0.68
CA PRO A 637 -10.82 15.00 -0.23
C PRO A 637 -10.60 14.19 1.05
N HIS A 638 -11.68 13.96 1.78
CA HIS A 638 -11.75 13.08 2.94
C HIS A 638 -12.89 12.07 2.77
N CYS A 639 -12.70 10.84 3.24
CA CYS A 639 -13.74 9.81 3.17
C CYS A 639 -13.56 8.72 4.23
N PHE A 640 -14.62 7.93 4.43
CA PHE A 640 -14.51 6.65 5.10
C PHE A 640 -14.25 5.55 4.08
N HIS A 641 -13.21 4.76 4.31
CA HIS A 641 -12.91 3.57 3.53
C HIS A 641 -12.81 2.36 4.47
N ASN A 642 -13.73 1.38 4.35
CA ASN A 642 -13.77 0.19 5.20
C ASN A 642 -13.66 0.47 6.71
N ASN A 643 -14.41 1.47 7.19
CA ASN A 643 -14.39 1.92 8.59
C ASN A 643 -13.06 2.55 9.06
N THR A 644 -12.20 2.96 8.12
CA THR A 644 -11.03 3.82 8.35
C THR A 644 -11.31 5.21 7.82
N LEU A 645 -11.01 6.24 8.61
CA LEU A 645 -11.07 7.64 8.16
C LEU A 645 -9.78 7.99 7.41
N VAL A 646 -9.93 8.53 6.20
CA VAL A 646 -8.82 9.06 5.40
C VAL A 646 -9.12 10.52 5.06
N ALA A 647 -8.25 11.43 5.45
CA ALA A 647 -8.23 12.80 4.95
C ALA A 647 -6.90 13.02 4.24
N TYR A 648 -6.90 13.29 2.94
CA TYR A 648 -5.65 13.36 2.16
C TYR A 648 -4.87 14.65 2.39
N SER A 649 -5.52 15.73 2.79
CA SER A 649 -4.87 16.95 3.26
C SER A 649 -5.87 17.81 4.03
N LEU A 650 -5.49 18.28 5.22
CA LEU A 650 -6.28 19.26 5.98
C LEU A 650 -5.96 20.71 5.58
N GLY A 651 -5.02 20.92 4.64
CA GLY A 651 -4.55 22.24 4.22
C GLY A 651 -3.64 22.90 5.26
N ASN A 652 -3.48 24.22 5.17
CA ASN A 652 -2.64 24.99 6.10
C ASN A 652 -3.44 25.39 7.34
N PHE A 653 -2.92 25.21 8.56
CA PHE A 653 -3.57 25.75 9.76
C PHE A 653 -2.95 27.07 10.23
N LEU A 654 -1.63 27.17 10.16
CA LEU A 654 -0.88 28.40 10.29
C LEU A 654 0.30 28.29 9.34
N PHE A 655 0.13 28.71 8.10
CA PHE A 655 1.22 28.63 7.14
C PHE A 655 1.06 29.73 6.10
N HIS A 656 2.18 30.23 5.61
CA HIS A 656 2.19 31.22 4.58
C HIS A 656 3.13 30.80 3.43
N PRO A 657 2.66 30.70 2.18
CA PRO A 657 3.54 30.29 1.10
C PRO A 657 4.55 31.39 0.74
N VAL A 658 5.79 30.96 0.44
CA VAL A 658 6.96 31.86 0.35
C VAL A 658 7.07 32.54 -1.02
N THR A 659 6.33 32.07 -2.04
CA THR A 659 6.43 32.58 -3.41
C THR A 659 5.11 32.56 -4.18
N VAL A 660 4.93 33.60 -5.00
CA VAL A 660 3.92 33.67 -6.07
C VAL A 660 4.53 32.99 -7.31
N PRO A 661 3.95 31.92 -7.89
CA PRO A 661 4.39 31.41 -9.19
C PRO A 661 4.53 32.54 -10.23
N GLY A 662 5.76 32.81 -10.69
CA GLY A 662 6.08 33.86 -11.68
C GLY A 662 6.66 35.16 -11.12
N ALA A 663 6.80 35.35 -9.81
CA ALA A 663 7.46 36.52 -9.22
C ALA A 663 8.90 36.21 -8.81
N SER A 664 9.90 36.79 -9.48
CA SER A 664 11.33 36.48 -9.31
C SER A 664 12.00 37.04 -8.06
N ARG A 665 11.24 37.66 -7.17
CA ARG A 665 11.56 38.20 -5.83
C ARG A 665 10.37 39.08 -5.51
N LEU A 666 9.84 39.02 -4.29
CA LEU A 666 9.46 40.21 -3.55
C LEU A 666 8.83 39.82 -2.22
N ASP A 667 9.29 40.57 -1.24
CA ASP A 667 8.84 40.63 0.13
C ASP A 667 7.33 40.98 0.23
N VAL A 668 6.45 39.97 0.20
CA VAL A 668 4.99 40.19 0.24
C VAL A 668 4.56 40.72 1.62
N TYR A 669 5.20 40.24 2.70
CA TYR A 669 4.84 40.54 4.09
C TYR A 669 5.88 41.36 4.88
N GLY A 670 6.99 41.81 4.30
CA GLY A 670 8.00 42.63 4.99
C GLY A 670 9.25 41.90 5.56
N ARG A 671 9.49 40.64 5.17
CA ARG A 671 10.60 39.71 5.46
C ARG A 671 12.02 40.32 5.50
N LEU A 672 12.26 41.52 4.94
CA LEU A 672 13.57 42.20 5.00
C LEU A 672 13.50 43.66 5.48
N GLY A 673 12.53 44.01 6.33
CA GLY A 673 12.33 45.40 6.78
C GLY A 673 11.53 46.26 5.80
N GLY A 674 10.91 45.65 4.79
CA GLY A 674 9.95 46.30 3.92
C GLY A 674 8.61 46.51 4.62
N LYS A 675 7.91 47.62 4.35
CA LYS A 675 6.52 47.78 4.82
C LYS A 675 5.62 46.75 4.11
N PRO A 676 4.74 46.00 4.81
CA PRO A 676 3.76 45.13 4.17
C PRO A 676 2.97 45.91 3.13
N ASN A 677 2.97 45.41 1.89
CA ASN A 677 2.29 46.08 0.79
C ASN A 677 0.91 45.47 0.62
N LYS A 678 -0.13 46.19 1.07
CA LYS A 678 -1.53 45.75 1.00
C LYS A 678 -1.93 45.26 -0.39
N LYS A 679 -1.58 45.99 -1.46
CA LYS A 679 -1.89 45.56 -2.85
C LYS A 679 -1.17 44.28 -3.26
N ARG A 680 0.05 44.03 -2.78
CA ARG A 680 0.79 42.78 -3.06
C ARG A 680 0.28 41.62 -2.23
N ILE A 681 -0.06 41.84 -0.96
CA ILE A 681 -0.72 40.84 -0.11
C ILE A 681 -2.08 40.48 -0.71
N GLU A 682 -2.90 41.46 -1.10
CA GLU A 682 -4.19 41.23 -1.75
C GLU A 682 -4.04 40.57 -3.13
N ALA A 683 -3.08 40.99 -3.96
CA ALA A 683 -2.81 40.37 -5.25
C ALA A 683 -2.24 38.94 -5.11
N TYR A 684 -1.44 38.71 -4.07
CA TYR A 684 -0.93 37.39 -3.72
C TYR A 684 -2.04 36.49 -3.19
N GLU A 685 -2.84 36.97 -2.24
CA GLU A 685 -4.02 36.24 -1.76
C GLU A 685 -4.99 35.96 -2.90
N LYS A 686 -5.05 36.81 -3.92
CA LYS A 686 -5.83 36.57 -5.14
C LYS A 686 -5.14 35.60 -6.11
N PHE A 687 -3.81 35.50 -6.08
CA PHE A 687 -3.01 34.66 -6.97
C PHE A 687 -2.77 33.25 -6.39
N ALA A 688 -2.13 33.15 -5.22
CA ALA A 688 -1.79 31.90 -4.55
C ALA A 688 -3.04 31.16 -4.05
N LEU A 689 -4.10 31.90 -3.78
CA LEU A 689 -5.39 31.35 -3.35
C LEU A 689 -6.45 31.44 -4.46
N GLY A 690 -6.05 31.83 -5.68
CA GLY A 690 -6.90 31.91 -6.87
C GLY A 690 -8.21 32.71 -6.67
N ASN A 691 -9.08 32.69 -7.68
CA ASN A 691 -10.47 33.13 -7.54
C ASN A 691 -11.34 32.11 -6.77
N SER A 692 -10.74 31.10 -6.14
CA SER A 692 -11.48 30.06 -5.41
C SER A 692 -11.50 30.36 -3.93
N LYS A 693 -12.69 30.48 -3.35
CA LYS A 693 -12.86 30.53 -1.90
C LYS A 693 -12.26 29.29 -1.20
N ASP A 694 -11.99 28.21 -1.93
CA ASP A 694 -11.60 26.91 -1.37
C ASP A 694 -10.10 26.80 -1.06
N LEU A 695 -9.25 27.59 -1.72
CA LEU A 695 -7.80 27.58 -1.46
C LEU A 695 -7.41 28.34 -0.17
N LYS A 696 -8.30 29.21 0.35
CA LYS A 696 -8.15 29.85 1.68
C LYS A 696 -8.65 28.98 2.83
N LYS A 697 -9.29 27.86 2.51
CA LYS A 697 -9.94 27.01 3.51
C LYS A 697 -8.95 25.99 4.02
N THR A 698 -9.00 25.81 5.32
CA THR A 698 -8.43 24.71 6.06
C THR A 698 -9.54 24.10 6.88
N MET A 699 -9.27 22.99 7.53
CA MET A 699 -10.24 22.41 8.45
C MET A 699 -9.62 21.94 9.75
N MET A 700 -10.37 22.12 10.82
CA MET A 700 -10.15 21.37 12.06
C MET A 700 -10.99 20.10 11.98
N LEU A 701 -10.34 18.94 11.97
CA LEU A 701 -11.00 17.65 11.87
C LEU A 701 -11.10 17.01 13.26
N LYS A 702 -12.33 16.82 13.74
CA LYS A 702 -12.63 16.18 15.02
C LYS A 702 -13.16 14.77 14.78
N VAL A 703 -12.59 13.80 15.49
CA VAL A 703 -12.94 12.39 15.38
C VAL A 703 -13.30 11.88 16.77
N ALA A 704 -14.50 11.33 16.93
CA ALA A 704 -14.87 10.65 18.18
C ALA A 704 -14.75 9.15 18.02
N VAL A 705 -14.08 8.52 18.97
CA VAL A 705 -13.90 7.07 19.05
C VAL A 705 -14.45 6.58 20.38
N SER A 706 -14.96 5.34 20.41
CA SER A 706 -15.36 4.71 21.66
C SER A 706 -14.80 3.31 21.78
N ARG A 707 -14.46 2.96 23.02
CA ARG A 707 -14.09 1.62 23.43
C ARG A 707 -15.34 0.88 23.92
N GLU A 708 -15.94 0.05 23.07
CA GLU A 708 -16.91 -0.94 23.53
C GLU A 708 -16.16 -2.16 24.08
N ARG A 709 -16.04 -2.25 25.41
CA ARG A 709 -15.77 -3.55 26.05
C ARG A 709 -17.10 -4.28 26.17
N PHE A 710 -17.30 -5.35 25.41
CA PHE A 710 -18.32 -6.33 25.78
C PHE A 710 -17.93 -6.88 27.16
N LYS A 711 -18.68 -6.51 28.20
CA LYS A 711 -18.69 -7.29 29.45
C LYS A 711 -19.24 -8.66 29.07
N THR A 712 -18.37 -9.63 28.79
CA THR A 712 -18.76 -11.04 28.92
C THR A 712 -19.33 -11.18 30.32
N SER A 713 -20.62 -11.44 30.41
CA SER A 713 -21.36 -11.44 31.67
C SER A 713 -20.67 -12.38 32.67
N LYS A 714 -20.80 -12.05 33.95
CA LYS A 714 -20.43 -12.84 35.13
C LYS A 714 -21.08 -14.24 35.21
N ALA A 715 -21.54 -14.82 34.10
CA ALA A 715 -22.17 -16.14 34.02
C ALA A 715 -21.17 -17.31 33.95
N PHE A 716 -19.87 -17.05 33.69
CA PHE A 716 -18.88 -18.13 33.57
C PHE A 716 -18.28 -18.59 34.92
N ASN A 717 -18.46 -17.81 36.00
CA ASN A 717 -17.89 -18.09 37.33
C ASN A 717 -18.90 -18.57 38.37
N GLN A 718 -20.11 -18.98 37.97
CA GLN A 718 -21.12 -19.55 38.88
C GLN A 718 -21.74 -20.87 38.35
N LEU A 719 -20.96 -21.68 37.64
CA LEU A 719 -21.36 -23.05 37.30
C LEU A 719 -20.85 -24.01 38.40
N PRO A 720 -21.71 -24.79 39.07
CA PRO A 720 -21.27 -25.79 40.05
C PRO A 720 -20.36 -26.83 39.38
N GLU A 721 -19.29 -27.22 40.06
CA GLU A 721 -18.16 -28.01 39.51
C GLU A 721 -18.50 -29.40 38.92
N ASN A 722 -19.74 -29.88 39.04
CA ASN A 722 -20.07 -31.30 38.80
C ASN A 722 -20.94 -31.60 37.57
N LYS A 723 -20.86 -30.79 36.50
CA LYS A 723 -21.40 -31.17 35.17
C LYS A 723 -20.48 -30.73 34.03
N ARG A 724 -19.37 -31.45 33.85
CA ARG A 724 -18.57 -31.42 32.60
C ARG A 724 -18.62 -32.80 31.94
N ASN A 725 -19.63 -33.03 31.10
CA ASN A 725 -19.67 -34.19 30.21
C ASN A 725 -19.04 -33.77 28.86
N TRP A 726 -17.94 -34.40 28.47
CA TRP A 726 -17.00 -33.88 27.45
C TRP A 726 -17.26 -34.32 26.00
N ASP A 727 -18.29 -35.13 25.73
CA ASP A 727 -18.48 -35.69 24.38
C ASP A 727 -19.47 -34.93 23.47
N THR A 728 -20.29 -34.03 24.03
CA THR A 728 -21.10 -33.08 23.23
C THR A 728 -20.43 -31.71 23.05
N LEU A 729 -19.23 -31.52 23.60
CA LEU A 729 -18.50 -30.26 23.52
C LEU A 729 -17.84 -30.01 22.16
N THR A 730 -17.84 -30.94 21.21
CA THR A 730 -17.21 -30.67 19.90
C THR A 730 -18.15 -29.95 18.93
N SER A 731 -19.48 -30.10 19.03
CA SER A 731 -20.40 -29.22 18.29
C SER A 731 -20.64 -27.94 19.09
N PHE A 732 -20.89 -28.04 20.39
CA PHE A 732 -21.12 -26.86 21.24
C PHE A 732 -19.88 -25.99 21.39
N ALA A 733 -18.65 -26.51 21.53
CA ALA A 733 -17.44 -25.67 21.51
C ALA A 733 -17.04 -25.25 20.10
N ARG A 734 -17.54 -25.87 19.02
CA ARG A 734 -17.29 -25.39 17.65
C ARG A 734 -18.31 -24.32 17.25
N GLU A 735 -19.53 -24.41 17.75
CA GLU A 735 -20.54 -23.36 17.68
C GLU A 735 -20.22 -22.23 18.64
N THR A 736 -19.85 -22.51 19.88
CA THR A 736 -19.41 -21.51 20.87
C THR A 736 -18.07 -20.92 20.49
N LYS A 737 -17.13 -21.64 19.85
CA LYS A 737 -15.93 -21.04 19.25
C LYS A 737 -16.26 -20.28 17.97
N ARG A 738 -17.27 -20.67 17.17
CA ARG A 738 -17.76 -19.83 16.05
C ARG A 738 -18.50 -18.59 16.53
N PHE A 739 -19.23 -18.67 17.65
CA PHE A 739 -19.97 -17.60 18.29
C PHE A 739 -18.99 -16.66 19.00
N LEU A 740 -18.07 -17.20 19.81
CA LEU A 740 -16.96 -16.47 20.43
C LEU A 740 -15.93 -15.99 19.40
N MET A 741 -15.76 -16.57 18.20
CA MET A 741 -14.89 -16.01 17.15
C MET A 741 -15.64 -15.01 16.24
N LYS A 742 -16.97 -15.10 16.15
CA LYS A 742 -17.81 -14.03 15.57
C LYS A 742 -17.87 -12.82 16.51
N ASP A 743 -17.91 -13.04 17.82
CA ASP A 743 -17.97 -11.99 18.85
C ASP A 743 -16.59 -11.53 19.34
N ALA A 744 -15.53 -12.35 19.32
CA ALA A 744 -14.15 -11.87 19.55
C ALA A 744 -13.60 -11.08 18.35
N LYS A 745 -14.34 -11.02 17.24
CA LYS A 745 -14.15 -10.03 16.18
C LYS A 745 -14.77 -8.67 16.51
N LEU A 746 -15.38 -8.51 17.68
CA LEU A 746 -16.06 -7.30 18.15
C LEU A 746 -15.41 -6.67 19.40
N GLU A 747 -14.08 -6.78 19.55
CA GLU A 747 -13.29 -5.73 20.22
C GLU A 747 -12.73 -4.78 19.15
N GLN A 748 -13.61 -4.17 18.36
CA GLN A 748 -13.22 -3.07 17.47
C GLN A 748 -13.63 -1.76 18.13
N ASN A 749 -12.66 -0.91 18.45
CA ASN A 749 -12.94 0.50 18.68
C ASN A 749 -13.69 1.04 17.46
N ARG A 750 -14.90 1.52 17.69
CA ARG A 750 -15.70 2.12 16.65
C ARG A 750 -15.31 3.58 16.53
N LEU A 751 -14.86 3.97 15.33
CA LEU A 751 -15.04 5.34 14.86
C LEU A 751 -16.53 5.64 14.93
N LEU A 752 -16.93 6.52 15.85
CA LEU A 752 -18.33 6.84 16.07
C LEU A 752 -18.79 7.90 15.07
N GLU A 753 -17.99 8.96 14.94
CA GLU A 753 -18.26 10.09 14.08
C GLU A 753 -16.95 10.79 13.73
N ALA A 754 -16.95 11.44 12.58
CA ALA A 754 -15.95 12.42 12.22
C ALA A 754 -16.67 13.66 11.71
N GLU A 755 -16.26 14.82 12.19
CA GLU A 755 -16.82 16.11 11.81
C GLU A 755 -15.66 17.06 11.52
N TYR A 756 -15.84 17.98 10.58
CA TYR A 756 -14.87 19.04 10.33
C TYR A 756 -15.49 20.41 10.53
N LEU A 757 -14.67 21.37 11.00
CA LEU A 757 -15.03 22.78 11.05
C LEU A 757 -14.21 23.52 9.98
N PRO A 758 -14.86 24.18 9.01
CA PRO A 758 -14.18 25.09 8.10
C PRO A 758 -13.49 26.24 8.84
N VAL A 759 -12.23 26.48 8.51
CA VAL A 759 -11.40 27.53 9.08
C VAL A 759 -10.78 28.31 7.92
N GLU A 760 -10.57 29.61 8.12
CA GLU A 760 -9.86 30.48 7.19
C GLU A 760 -8.60 31.00 7.86
N ILE A 761 -7.48 31.02 7.13
CA ILE A 761 -6.30 31.77 7.54
C ILE A 761 -6.46 33.20 7.03
N GLN A 762 -6.39 34.16 7.94
CA GLN A 762 -6.52 35.59 7.61
C GLN A 762 -5.33 36.39 8.13
N PHE A 763 -4.99 37.46 7.40
CA PHE A 763 -4.02 38.45 7.84
C PHE A 763 -4.74 39.74 8.23
N ASP A 764 -4.73 40.07 9.52
CA ASP A 764 -5.24 41.36 10.02
C ASP A 764 -4.21 42.46 9.77
N PHE A 765 -4.53 43.36 8.83
CA PHE A 765 -3.66 44.49 8.48
C PHE A 765 -3.43 45.50 9.60
N LYS A 766 -4.29 45.58 10.60
CA LYS A 766 -4.16 46.51 11.73
C LYS A 766 -3.19 45.97 12.76
N SER A 767 -3.39 44.73 13.21
CA SER A 767 -2.53 44.06 14.20
C SER A 767 -1.31 43.37 13.60
N LYS A 768 -1.25 43.29 12.26
CA LYS A 768 -0.23 42.53 11.49
C LYS A 768 -0.24 41.04 11.83
N LEU A 769 -1.36 40.51 12.32
CA LEU A 769 -1.50 39.14 12.79
C LEU A 769 -1.94 38.22 11.66
N LEU A 770 -1.20 37.14 11.43
CA LEU A 770 -1.67 36.00 10.64
C LEU A 770 -2.28 34.99 11.60
N HIS A 771 -3.57 34.67 11.46
CA HIS A 771 -4.27 33.79 12.39
C HIS A 771 -5.34 32.94 11.70
N PRO A 772 -5.50 31.67 12.09
CA PRO A 772 -6.68 30.89 11.75
C PRO A 772 -7.90 31.37 12.55
N ARG A 773 -9.04 31.44 11.88
CA ARG A 773 -10.35 31.67 12.51
C ARG A 773 -11.42 30.78 11.87
N PRO A 774 -12.45 30.32 12.62
CA PRO A 774 -13.61 29.66 12.00
C PRO A 774 -14.21 30.53 10.89
N SER A 775 -14.60 29.93 9.77
CA SER A 775 -15.27 30.68 8.70
C SER A 775 -16.56 31.32 9.23
N GLU A 776 -16.95 32.46 8.69
CA GLU A 776 -18.14 33.17 9.18
C GLU A 776 -19.40 32.30 9.02
N GLY A 777 -20.12 32.08 10.14
CA GLY A 777 -21.29 31.21 10.18
C GLY A 777 -21.01 29.71 10.10
N SER A 778 -19.74 29.27 10.19
CA SER A 778 -19.40 27.84 10.13
C SER A 778 -19.93 27.06 11.32
N GLU A 779 -20.47 25.89 11.05
CA GLU A 779 -20.83 24.86 12.04
C GLU A 779 -19.97 23.60 11.82
N TRP A 780 -19.94 22.70 12.80
CA TRP A 780 -19.33 21.38 12.61
C TRP A 780 -20.14 20.59 11.57
N ILE A 781 -19.47 20.10 10.53
CA ILE A 781 -20.07 19.34 9.44
C ILE A 781 -19.65 17.88 9.60
N GLN A 782 -20.64 16.99 9.73
CA GLN A 782 -20.40 15.55 9.78
C GLN A 782 -19.91 15.05 8.42
N ILE A 783 -18.75 14.39 8.40
CA ILE A 783 -18.18 13.77 7.21
C ILE A 783 -19.15 12.71 6.68
N CYS A 784 -19.42 12.76 5.37
CA CYS A 784 -20.38 11.88 4.71
C CYS A 784 -21.80 11.94 5.32
N GLY A 785 -22.10 13.02 6.06
CA GLY A 785 -23.44 13.35 6.55
C GLY A 785 -24.24 14.13 5.50
N LYS A 786 -25.52 14.38 5.77
CA LYS A 786 -26.43 15.08 4.83
C LYS A 786 -25.96 16.47 4.39
N LYS A 787 -25.12 17.12 5.20
CA LYS A 787 -24.60 18.49 4.95
C LYS A 787 -23.25 18.49 4.22
N ASP A 788 -22.57 17.35 4.13
CA ASP A 788 -21.30 17.21 3.41
C ASP A 788 -21.58 17.08 1.90
N LYS A 789 -20.93 17.92 1.10
CA LYS A 789 -21.10 17.95 -0.36
C LYS A 789 -19.97 17.22 -1.10
N GLU A 790 -18.94 16.78 -0.37
CA GLU A 790 -17.69 16.26 -0.93
C GLU A 790 -17.38 14.81 -0.50
N CYS A 791 -18.42 14.09 -0.05
CA CYS A 791 -18.42 12.64 0.06
C CYS A 791 -18.77 11.99 -1.30
#